data_AF-A0A9Q1G0E9-F1
#
_entry.id   AF-A0A9Q1G0E9-F1
#
_cell.length_a   1.000
_cell.length_b   1.000
_cell.length_c   1.000
_cell.angle_alpha   90.00
_cell.angle_beta   90.00
_cell.angle_gamma   90.00
#
_symmetry.space_group_name_H-M   'P 1'
#
loop_
_entity.id
_entity.type
_entity.pdbx_description
1 polymer ?
#
loop_
_entity_poly.entity_id
_entity_poly.type
_entity_poly.pdbx_seq_one_letter_code
_entity_poly.pdbx_strand_id
1 'polypeptide(L)'
;MVADRTTGISCRSTSVSMTAISSVRSCERGGPSKSQPDGLDCCGKEKQAQKKKKTKYFFRLFIMSYAEKPEDITKDEWMDKLNNVHIQRADMNRLIMNYLVTEGFKEAAEKFRMESGIEPSVDLDSLDERIKIREMILKGQIQEAIALINSLHPELLDTNRYLYFHLQQQHLIELIRLRETEAALEFAQTQLAEQGEESRECLTEMERTLALLAFDNPEESPFGDLLNMMQRQKNPNLDLANLKDNPPDNFGTLGSQKKWAESNSNWSRPVARIWTVVLLLGTCLLYCARVAMPICAVTMAEKFKWSKSETGMVLGSFFWGYCFTQVLGGYVSDRVGGEKVLLLAAAAWGAMTAFTPILARFCSRPIVCMTLARFLMGLLQGVHYPSLASLCSQKVIESERGFLMSTVGSGSYLGTLVIGGIGSLMLDIYGWESVFYVSGLLSVLWAYCMWKYLLKGEGPIITLESLGSAGAQSKLSKRHWLRLFKQPAVCAVIITHLCTASTFFTLLSWLPTFFKDTFPDAKGWVFNVIPWFVAIPSSLFSGCLSDHLIAQGFDTASVRKLMQFFSMGVSSIFTLSLCGTTTFTTAVAFVSATMGLTTFSHSGVSLNVQDLAPTCAGSLFGVMNTCGAFTGVIMVYFSGYLIEATGSWASVFALISVVNLLGLGTFLLFAEARRVDIEVVKSKYHNIHI
;
A
#
# COMPACT_ATOMS: atom_id res chain seq x y z
N MET A 1 66.26 19.95 -0.97
CA MET A 1 65.46 18.94 -1.70
C MET A 1 64.45 18.35 -0.73
N VAL A 2 63.28 18.06 -1.27
CA VAL A 2 61.97 17.96 -0.60
C VAL A 2 61.80 16.67 0.21
N ALA A 3 61.27 16.78 1.43
CA ALA A 3 60.23 15.90 1.97
C ALA A 3 59.74 16.42 3.34
N ASP A 4 58.45 16.17 3.59
CA ASP A 4 57.78 16.06 4.89
C ASP A 4 57.14 17.31 5.53
N ARG A 5 55.80 17.43 5.35
CA ARG A 5 54.84 18.15 6.21
C ARG A 5 53.40 17.92 5.68
N THR A 6 52.84 16.74 5.88
CA THR A 6 51.41 16.48 5.58
C THR A 6 50.69 15.53 6.55
N THR A 7 51.25 15.26 7.74
CA THR A 7 50.67 14.32 8.73
C THR A 7 50.02 14.97 9.96
N GLY A 8 49.87 16.31 10.00
CA GLY A 8 49.43 17.01 11.22
C GLY A 8 47.95 17.42 11.33
N ILE A 9 47.10 17.22 10.32
CA ILE A 9 45.78 17.88 10.24
C ILE A 9 44.59 16.93 10.48
N SER A 10 44.76 15.60 10.38
CA SER A 10 43.65 14.64 10.55
C SER A 10 43.30 14.36 12.02
N CYS A 11 44.27 14.27 12.93
CA CYS A 11 44.00 13.94 14.35
C CYS A 11 43.15 14.97 15.10
N ARG A 12 43.02 16.22 14.62
CA ARG A 12 42.30 17.29 15.33
C ARG A 12 40.81 17.40 14.99
N SER A 13 40.32 16.90 13.86
CA SER A 13 38.87 17.06 13.56
C SER A 13 38.01 15.99 14.23
N THR A 14 38.50 14.76 14.34
CA THR A 14 37.77 13.63 14.94
C THR A 14 37.72 13.76 16.46
N SER A 15 38.82 14.20 17.09
CA SER A 15 38.84 14.47 18.55
C SER A 15 37.96 15.66 18.94
N VAL A 16 37.84 16.68 18.10
CA VAL A 16 37.02 17.88 18.37
C VAL A 16 35.52 17.58 18.29
N SER A 17 35.07 16.68 17.41
CA SER A 17 33.67 16.26 17.37
C SER A 17 33.26 15.38 18.56
N MET A 18 34.16 14.55 19.09
CA MET A 18 33.86 13.72 20.28
C MET A 18 33.95 14.50 21.59
N THR A 19 34.85 15.48 21.70
CA THR A 19 34.94 16.38 22.87
C THR A 19 33.73 17.32 22.96
N ALA A 20 33.11 17.66 21.82
CA ALA A 20 31.89 18.48 21.79
C ALA A 20 30.68 17.77 22.43
N ILE A 21 30.62 16.43 22.40
CA ILE A 21 29.48 15.67 22.94
C ILE A 21 29.59 15.53 24.47
N SER A 22 30.80 15.41 25.05
CA SER A 22 30.97 15.43 26.51
C SER A 22 30.76 16.83 27.11
N SER A 23 31.12 17.88 26.37
CA SER A 23 30.95 19.27 26.82
C SER A 23 29.48 19.71 26.95
N VAL A 24 28.56 19.10 26.19
CA VAL A 24 27.13 19.47 26.25
C VAL A 24 26.47 18.97 27.55
N ARG A 25 26.90 17.85 28.12
CA ARG A 25 26.37 17.33 29.41
C ARG A 25 26.94 18.03 30.65
N SER A 26 28.11 18.67 30.56
CA SER A 26 28.67 19.44 31.69
C SER A 26 28.07 20.84 31.85
N CYS A 27 27.43 21.41 30.83
CA CYS A 27 26.86 22.75 30.89
C CYS A 27 25.49 22.86 31.60
N GLU A 28 24.78 21.75 31.85
CA GLU A 28 23.46 21.78 32.51
C GLU A 28 23.49 21.61 34.04
N ARG A 29 24.68 21.53 34.66
CA ARG A 29 24.83 21.36 36.13
C ARG A 29 25.23 22.61 36.93
N GLY A 30 25.16 23.81 36.34
CA GLY A 30 25.48 25.07 37.03
C GLY A 30 24.30 26.04 37.12
N GLY A 31 23.82 26.32 38.33
CA GLY A 31 22.76 27.32 38.61
C GLY A 31 23.19 28.79 38.37
N PRO A 32 22.24 29.75 38.39
CA PRO A 32 22.39 31.02 37.68
C PRO A 32 23.06 32.12 38.51
N SER A 33 23.92 32.92 37.89
CA SER A 33 24.27 34.26 38.39
C SER A 33 24.35 35.29 37.26
N LYS A 34 23.87 36.49 37.59
CA LYS A 34 23.60 37.65 36.72
C LYS A 34 24.87 38.39 36.29
N SER A 35 24.94 38.86 35.04
CA SER A 35 25.19 40.27 34.64
C SER A 35 25.52 40.41 33.14
N GLN A 36 24.91 41.42 32.51
CA GLN A 36 25.07 41.93 31.13
C GLN A 36 26.10 43.09 31.10
N PRO A 37 26.46 43.75 29.95
CA PRO A 37 26.49 43.34 28.52
C PRO A 37 27.74 43.86 27.73
N ASP A 38 27.70 43.65 26.40
CA ASP A 38 28.37 44.37 25.28
C ASP A 38 29.70 43.84 24.67
N GLY A 39 29.61 43.46 23.39
CA GLY A 39 30.72 43.13 22.49
C GLY A 39 30.26 42.53 21.16
N LEU A 40 30.18 43.36 20.11
CA LEU A 40 29.67 43.09 18.76
C LEU A 40 30.42 41.99 17.96
N ASP A 41 29.62 41.16 17.28
CA ASP A 41 29.62 40.96 15.82
C ASP A 41 30.89 40.42 15.11
N CYS A 42 31.04 39.08 15.07
CA CYS A 42 31.96 38.40 14.13
C CYS A 42 31.47 37.04 13.56
N CYS A 43 30.27 36.54 13.91
CA CYS A 43 29.85 35.17 13.52
C CYS A 43 29.02 35.09 12.21
N GLY A 44 28.64 36.24 11.62
CA GLY A 44 27.71 36.28 10.48
C GLY A 44 28.32 36.08 9.09
N LYS A 45 29.61 36.38 8.88
CA LYS A 45 30.19 36.48 7.52
C LYS A 45 30.98 35.24 7.06
N GLU A 46 31.39 34.34 7.94
CA GLU A 46 32.08 33.09 7.52
C GLU A 46 31.13 31.98 7.05
N LYS A 47 29.88 31.96 7.54
CA LYS A 47 28.89 30.92 7.17
C LYS A 47 28.35 31.02 5.74
N GLN A 48 28.51 32.16 5.06
CA GLN A 48 28.07 32.32 3.66
C GLN A 48 29.19 32.08 2.62
N ALA A 49 30.47 32.19 3.01
CA ALA A 49 31.59 31.99 2.09
C ALA A 49 31.94 30.50 1.88
N GLN A 50 31.72 29.64 2.87
CA GLN A 50 31.95 28.18 2.75
C GLN A 50 30.84 27.45 1.97
N LYS A 51 29.61 28.00 1.90
CA LYS A 51 28.48 27.38 1.19
C LYS A 51 28.58 27.49 -0.33
N LYS A 52 29.28 28.51 -0.86
CA LYS A 52 29.48 28.71 -2.31
C LYS A 52 30.72 27.99 -2.91
N LYS A 53 31.70 27.59 -2.10
CA LYS A 53 32.88 26.83 -2.59
C LYS A 53 32.67 25.31 -2.61
N LYS A 54 31.79 24.74 -1.77
CA LYS A 54 31.47 23.29 -1.79
C LYS A 54 30.62 22.85 -3.00
N THR A 55 29.85 23.74 -3.64
CA THR A 55 29.02 23.38 -4.81
C THR A 55 29.80 23.29 -6.12
N LYS A 56 30.97 23.94 -6.23
CA LYS A 56 31.74 23.99 -7.49
C LYS A 56 32.72 22.82 -7.66
N TYR A 57 33.09 22.13 -6.59
CA TYR A 57 33.88 20.88 -6.63
C TYR A 57 33.00 19.63 -6.73
N PHE A 58 31.74 19.70 -6.30
CA PHE A 58 30.77 18.59 -6.39
C PHE A 58 30.30 18.32 -7.82
N PHE A 59 30.34 19.32 -8.70
CA PHE A 59 29.87 19.21 -10.10
C PHE A 59 30.93 18.69 -11.09
N ARG A 60 32.21 18.62 -10.69
CA ARG A 60 33.32 18.24 -11.60
C ARG A 60 33.75 16.77 -11.46
N LEU A 61 33.34 16.08 -10.40
CA LEU A 61 33.58 14.64 -10.21
C LEU A 61 32.51 13.74 -10.88
N PHE A 62 31.44 14.31 -11.44
CA PHE A 62 30.33 13.54 -12.03
C PHE A 62 30.46 13.29 -13.55
N ILE A 63 31.58 13.68 -14.19
CA ILE A 63 31.74 13.61 -15.66
C ILE A 63 32.84 12.64 -16.14
N MET A 64 33.54 11.91 -15.27
CA MET A 64 34.57 10.97 -15.72
C MET A 64 34.45 9.59 -15.05
N SER A 65 33.49 8.81 -15.51
CA SER A 65 33.59 7.35 -15.61
C SER A 65 32.47 6.81 -16.50
N TYR A 66 32.62 6.99 -17.81
CA TYR A 66 31.90 6.18 -18.79
C TYR A 66 32.75 4.92 -19.01
N ALA A 67 32.47 3.88 -18.23
CA ALA A 67 32.89 2.52 -18.55
C ALA A 67 31.78 1.88 -19.38
N GLU A 68 32.16 1.29 -20.51
CA GLU A 68 31.27 0.65 -21.49
C GLU A 68 30.31 -0.34 -20.82
N LYS A 69 29.01 -0.20 -21.12
CA LYS A 69 27.98 -1.17 -20.71
C LYS A 69 28.12 -2.44 -21.56
N PRO A 70 28.05 -3.65 -20.98
CA PRO A 70 27.85 -4.87 -21.76
C PRO A 70 26.48 -4.83 -22.45
N GLU A 71 26.40 -5.40 -23.65
CA GLU A 71 25.20 -5.41 -24.50
C GLU A 71 23.95 -5.91 -23.75
N ASP A 72 22.89 -5.09 -23.78
CA ASP A 72 21.61 -5.37 -23.14
C ASP A 72 20.93 -6.56 -23.85
N ILE A 73 21.00 -7.76 -23.27
CA ILE A 73 20.26 -8.95 -23.74
C ILE A 73 18.76 -8.64 -23.71
N THR A 74 18.10 -8.78 -24.85
CA THR A 74 16.66 -8.51 -24.95
C THR A 74 15.85 -9.56 -24.18
N LYS A 75 14.67 -9.18 -23.68
CA LYS A 75 13.80 -10.09 -22.92
C LYS A 75 13.49 -11.37 -23.70
N ASP A 76 13.34 -11.27 -25.02
CA ASP A 76 12.99 -12.40 -25.86
C ASP A 76 14.18 -13.36 -26.01
N GLU A 77 15.41 -12.85 -26.20
CA GLU A 77 16.63 -13.68 -26.15
C GLU A 77 16.86 -14.34 -24.79
N TRP A 78 16.56 -13.64 -23.69
CA TRP A 78 16.71 -14.21 -22.35
C TRP A 78 15.71 -15.36 -22.13
N MET A 79 14.46 -15.18 -22.55
CA MET A 79 13.44 -16.21 -22.45
C MET A 79 13.75 -17.41 -23.36
N ASP A 80 14.32 -17.18 -24.53
CA ASP A 80 14.73 -18.25 -25.45
C ASP A 80 15.93 -19.03 -24.89
N LYS A 81 16.91 -18.34 -24.30
CA LYS A 81 18.00 -18.98 -23.56
C LYS A 81 17.47 -19.80 -22.38
N LEU A 82 16.59 -19.22 -21.56
CA LEU A 82 16.01 -19.88 -20.38
C LEU A 82 15.20 -21.14 -20.75
N ASN A 83 14.40 -21.07 -21.81
CA ASN A 83 13.63 -22.23 -22.30
C ASN A 83 14.54 -23.36 -22.81
N ASN A 84 15.75 -23.02 -23.26
CA ASN A 84 16.75 -23.97 -23.74
C ASN A 84 17.70 -24.44 -22.62
N VAL A 85 17.64 -23.88 -21.40
CA VAL A 85 18.42 -24.37 -20.26
C VAL A 85 17.75 -25.62 -19.68
N HIS A 86 18.36 -26.77 -19.93
CA HIS A 86 17.94 -28.02 -19.33
C HIS A 86 18.58 -28.15 -17.94
N ILE A 87 17.84 -27.77 -16.89
CA ILE A 87 18.31 -27.90 -15.50
C ILE A 87 18.25 -29.38 -15.11
N GLN A 88 19.41 -29.98 -14.88
CA GLN A 88 19.45 -31.38 -14.45
C GLN A 88 19.02 -31.50 -13.00
N ARG A 89 18.44 -32.65 -12.64
CA ARG A 89 18.05 -32.95 -11.26
C ARG A 89 19.23 -32.84 -10.28
N ALA A 90 20.44 -33.17 -10.74
CA ALA A 90 21.67 -33.01 -9.96
C ALA A 90 21.93 -31.54 -9.59
N ASP A 91 21.71 -30.60 -10.52
CA ASP A 91 21.93 -29.17 -10.28
C ASP A 91 20.91 -28.58 -9.31
N MET A 92 19.64 -29.00 -9.42
CA MET A 92 18.61 -28.63 -8.44
C MET A 92 18.92 -29.20 -7.05
N ASN A 93 19.34 -30.45 -6.98
CA ASN A 93 19.69 -31.06 -5.69
C ASN A 93 20.93 -30.39 -5.08
N ARG A 94 21.93 -29.99 -5.88
CA ARG A 94 23.07 -29.17 -5.39
C ARG A 94 22.60 -27.82 -4.85
N LEU A 95 21.67 -27.15 -5.52
CA LEU A 95 21.12 -25.88 -5.06
C LEU A 95 20.39 -26.02 -3.72
N ILE A 96 19.55 -27.06 -3.58
CA ILE A 96 18.82 -27.36 -2.35
C ILE A 96 19.80 -27.70 -1.22
N MET A 97 20.81 -28.53 -1.51
CA MET A 97 21.85 -28.86 -0.54
C MET A 97 22.59 -27.61 -0.06
N ASN A 98 23.02 -26.74 -0.98
CA ASN A 98 23.64 -25.47 -0.63
C ASN A 98 22.74 -24.62 0.26
N TYR A 99 21.46 -24.48 -0.07
CA TYR A 99 20.53 -23.72 0.76
C TYR A 99 20.41 -24.27 2.19
N LEU A 100 20.24 -25.60 2.33
CA LEU A 100 20.12 -26.25 3.64
C LEU A 100 21.38 -26.06 4.49
N VAL A 101 22.54 -26.14 3.86
CA VAL A 101 23.85 -25.90 4.51
C VAL A 101 24.04 -24.43 4.87
N THR A 102 23.73 -23.49 3.97
CA THR A 102 23.89 -22.05 4.19
C THR A 102 22.96 -21.52 5.29
N GLU A 103 21.71 -21.98 5.34
CA GLU A 103 20.74 -21.53 6.36
C GLU A 103 20.88 -22.23 7.71
N GLY A 104 21.70 -23.29 7.79
CA GLY A 104 22.00 -23.98 9.05
C GLY A 104 21.07 -25.15 9.38
N PHE A 105 20.35 -25.71 8.42
CA PHE A 105 19.39 -26.80 8.65
C PHE A 105 20.07 -28.18 8.64
N LYS A 106 20.91 -28.47 9.66
CA LYS A 106 21.72 -29.70 9.75
C LYS A 106 20.92 -30.99 9.53
N GLU A 107 19.87 -31.24 10.32
CA GLU A 107 19.08 -32.48 10.20
C GLU A 107 18.41 -32.64 8.82
N ALA A 108 17.98 -31.53 8.22
CA ALA A 108 17.39 -31.54 6.89
C ALA A 108 18.46 -31.78 5.81
N ALA A 109 19.65 -31.20 5.94
CA ALA A 109 20.79 -31.44 5.06
C ALA A 109 21.27 -32.91 5.14
N GLU A 110 21.29 -33.52 6.32
CA GLU A 110 21.66 -34.93 6.51
C GLU A 110 20.66 -35.88 5.87
N LYS A 111 19.35 -35.66 6.10
CA LYS A 111 18.29 -36.45 5.45
C LYS A 111 18.30 -36.25 3.95
N PHE A 112 18.47 -35.00 3.49
CA PHE A 112 18.56 -34.69 2.07
C PHE A 112 19.80 -35.31 1.41
N ARG A 113 20.93 -35.40 2.12
CA ARG A 113 22.13 -36.12 1.67
C ARG A 113 21.83 -37.61 1.47
N MET A 114 21.15 -38.25 2.43
CA MET A 114 20.78 -39.66 2.32
C MET A 114 19.83 -39.94 1.15
N GLU A 115 18.89 -39.03 0.87
CA GLU A 115 17.91 -39.20 -0.20
C GLU A 115 18.44 -38.80 -1.59
N SER A 116 19.28 -37.77 -1.68
CA SER A 116 19.76 -37.21 -2.95
C SER A 116 21.12 -37.76 -3.38
N GLY A 117 21.89 -38.38 -2.46
CA GLY A 117 23.25 -38.87 -2.70
C GLY A 117 24.30 -37.78 -2.93
N ILE A 118 23.96 -36.50 -2.72
CA ILE A 118 24.87 -35.37 -2.92
C ILE A 118 25.60 -35.08 -1.63
N GLU A 119 26.93 -35.05 -1.69
CA GLU A 119 27.74 -34.58 -0.56
C GLU A 119 27.68 -33.04 -0.46
N PRO A 120 27.51 -32.50 0.75
CA PRO A 120 27.55 -31.06 0.97
C PRO A 120 28.96 -30.51 0.72
N SER A 121 29.05 -29.26 0.25
CA SER A 121 30.33 -28.57 0.04
C SER A 121 31.07 -28.21 1.33
N VAL A 122 30.39 -28.35 2.48
CA VAL A 122 30.89 -28.02 3.80
C VAL A 122 30.62 -29.22 4.72
N ASP A 123 31.58 -29.52 5.58
CA ASP A 123 31.42 -30.54 6.62
C ASP A 123 30.24 -30.22 7.55
N LEU A 124 29.32 -31.17 7.69
CA LEU A 124 28.07 -31.02 8.47
C LEU A 124 28.33 -30.91 9.97
N ASP A 125 29.50 -31.31 10.44
CA ASP A 125 29.89 -31.13 11.85
C ASP A 125 30.30 -29.68 12.16
N SER A 126 30.80 -28.95 11.16
CA SER A 126 31.06 -27.50 11.29
C SER A 126 29.79 -26.64 11.31
N LEU A 127 28.63 -27.19 10.93
CA LEU A 127 27.35 -26.48 11.04
C LEU A 127 26.95 -26.22 12.49
N ASP A 128 27.25 -27.14 13.42
CA ASP A 128 26.90 -26.97 14.83
C ASP A 128 27.65 -25.77 15.43
N GLU A 129 28.88 -25.54 14.98
CA GLU A 129 29.69 -24.40 15.36
C GLU A 129 29.12 -23.08 14.82
N ARG A 130 28.68 -23.05 13.55
CA ARG A 130 28.00 -21.87 12.97
C ARG A 130 26.67 -21.56 13.64
N ILE A 131 25.89 -22.58 13.98
CA ILE A 131 24.62 -22.43 14.71
C ILE A 131 24.89 -21.83 16.09
N LYS A 132 25.91 -22.32 16.82
CA LYS A 132 26.32 -21.76 18.12
C LYS A 132 26.74 -20.29 18.02
N ILE A 133 27.55 -19.92 17.02
CA ILE A 133 27.95 -18.53 16.77
C ILE A 133 26.71 -17.65 16.51
N ARG A 134 25.78 -18.12 15.65
CA ARG A 134 24.53 -17.41 15.34
C ARG A 134 23.66 -17.23 16.57
N GLU A 135 23.53 -18.27 17.41
CA GLU A 135 22.79 -18.18 18.67
C GLU A 135 23.39 -17.16 19.64
N MET A 136 24.72 -17.12 19.80
CA MET A 136 25.40 -16.14 20.64
C MET A 136 25.16 -14.71 20.15
N ILE A 137 25.20 -14.48 18.83
CA ILE A 137 24.87 -13.19 18.21
C ILE A 137 23.40 -12.81 18.50
N LEU A 138 22.47 -13.75 18.34
CA LEU A 138 21.04 -13.53 18.60
C LEU A 138 20.73 -13.29 20.08
N LYS A 139 21.48 -13.90 21.00
CA LYS A 139 21.41 -13.69 22.45
C LYS A 139 22.05 -12.38 22.89
N GLY A 140 22.81 -11.70 22.02
CA GLY A 140 23.52 -10.45 22.31
C GLY A 140 24.89 -10.64 22.96
N GLN A 141 25.40 -11.88 23.02
CA GLN A 141 26.71 -12.22 23.57
C GLN A 141 27.82 -12.08 22.50
N ILE A 142 28.00 -10.86 21.99
CA ILE A 142 28.85 -10.60 20.81
C ILE A 142 30.34 -10.87 21.09
N GLN A 143 30.83 -10.53 22.29
CA GLN A 143 32.23 -10.78 22.65
C GLN A 143 32.56 -12.27 22.76
N GLU A 144 31.63 -13.07 23.30
CA GLU A 144 31.76 -14.54 23.32
C GLU A 144 31.71 -15.12 21.91
N ALA A 145 30.85 -14.57 21.03
CA ALA A 145 30.81 -14.96 19.62
C ALA A 145 32.13 -14.65 18.90
N ILE A 146 32.74 -13.48 19.13
CA ILE A 146 34.06 -13.12 18.56
C ILE A 146 35.16 -14.06 19.07
N ALA A 147 35.18 -14.36 20.37
CA ALA A 147 36.15 -15.29 20.95
C ALA A 147 36.00 -16.71 20.38
N LEU A 148 34.76 -17.16 20.17
CA LEU A 148 34.46 -18.44 19.53
C LEU A 148 34.84 -18.46 18.05
N ILE A 149 34.63 -17.36 17.32
CA ILE A 149 35.08 -17.24 15.92
C ILE A 149 36.61 -17.32 15.85
N ASN A 150 37.33 -16.60 16.72
CA ASN A 150 38.80 -16.61 16.74
C ASN A 150 39.39 -17.96 17.17
N SER A 151 38.71 -18.73 18.02
CA SER A 151 39.18 -20.06 18.41
C SER A 151 38.96 -21.11 17.31
N LEU A 152 37.86 -21.01 16.56
CA LEU A 152 37.53 -21.93 15.47
C LEU A 152 38.22 -21.56 14.15
N HIS A 153 38.35 -20.26 13.87
CA HIS A 153 38.91 -19.71 12.64
C HIS A 153 39.78 -18.48 12.92
N PRO A 154 41.04 -18.67 13.35
CA PRO A 154 41.93 -17.60 13.79
C PRO A 154 42.18 -16.49 12.77
N GLU A 155 42.17 -16.80 11.47
CA GLU A 155 42.47 -15.84 10.38
C GLU A 155 41.22 -15.16 9.79
N LEU A 156 40.01 -15.56 10.19
CA LEU A 156 38.77 -15.13 9.51
C LEU A 156 38.49 -13.64 9.70
N LEU A 157 38.60 -13.17 10.95
CA LEU A 157 38.33 -11.76 11.29
C LEU A 157 39.45 -10.84 10.80
N ASP A 158 40.67 -11.37 10.68
CA ASP A 158 41.82 -10.65 10.10
C ASP A 158 41.67 -10.49 8.58
N THR A 159 41.12 -11.52 7.90
CA THR A 159 40.91 -11.52 6.44
C THR A 159 39.67 -10.71 6.04
N ASN A 160 38.59 -10.80 6.83
CA ASN A 160 37.33 -10.10 6.57
C ASN A 160 37.09 -8.97 7.59
N ARG A 161 37.77 -7.84 7.35
CA ARG A 161 37.63 -6.63 8.17
C ARG A 161 36.20 -6.08 8.23
N TYR A 162 35.40 -6.31 7.18
CA TYR A 162 34.01 -5.85 7.11
C TYR A 162 33.09 -6.62 8.07
N LEU A 163 33.26 -7.94 8.14
CA LEU A 163 32.57 -8.80 9.11
C LEU A 163 32.96 -8.42 10.55
N TYR A 164 34.26 -8.22 10.80
CA TYR A 164 34.73 -7.79 12.12
C TYR A 164 34.12 -6.45 12.54
N PHE A 165 34.09 -5.46 11.63
CA PHE A 165 33.45 -4.16 11.88
C PHE A 165 31.98 -4.31 12.30
N HIS A 166 31.19 -5.11 11.58
CA HIS A 166 29.77 -5.30 11.89
C HIS A 166 29.52 -6.03 13.21
N LEU A 167 30.42 -6.95 13.61
CA LEU A 167 30.36 -7.56 14.94
C LEU A 167 30.64 -6.51 16.03
N GLN A 168 31.66 -5.67 15.86
CA GLN A 168 31.94 -4.60 16.82
C GLN A 168 30.83 -3.54 16.86
N GLN A 169 30.24 -3.19 15.70
CA GLN A 169 29.08 -2.30 15.62
C GLN A 169 27.88 -2.90 16.38
N GLN A 170 27.63 -4.20 16.23
CA GLN A 170 26.55 -4.87 16.95
C GLN A 170 26.80 -4.86 18.46
N HIS A 171 28.05 -5.04 18.91
CA HIS A 171 28.39 -4.93 20.33
C HIS A 171 28.13 -3.52 20.88
N LEU A 172 28.49 -2.47 20.13
CA LEU A 172 28.18 -1.08 20.49
C LEU A 172 26.66 -0.86 20.65
N ILE A 173 25.85 -1.42 19.74
CA ILE A 173 24.38 -1.36 19.83
C ILE A 173 23.87 -2.05 21.11
N GLU A 174 24.47 -3.17 21.52
CA GLU A 174 24.09 -3.85 22.77
C GLU A 174 24.47 -3.03 24.01
N LEU A 175 25.65 -2.38 24.04
CA LEU A 175 26.04 -1.48 25.13
C LEU A 175 25.06 -0.29 25.27
N ILE A 176 24.64 0.28 24.13
CA ILE A 176 23.63 1.35 24.09
C ILE A 176 22.28 0.83 24.61
N ARG A 177 21.89 -0.40 24.26
CA ARG A 177 20.64 -1.02 24.73
C ARG A 177 20.65 -1.27 26.24
N LEU A 178 21.79 -1.66 26.81
CA LEU A 178 21.99 -1.82 28.26
C LEU A 178 22.09 -0.49 29.03
N ARG A 179 22.06 0.64 28.30
CA ARG A 179 22.24 2.00 28.83
C ARG A 179 23.59 2.23 29.51
N GLU A 180 24.60 1.46 29.14
CA GLU A 180 25.99 1.62 29.57
C GLU A 180 26.69 2.66 28.69
N THR A 181 26.25 3.93 28.79
CA THR A 181 26.70 4.98 27.86
C THR A 181 28.19 5.31 27.96
N GLU A 182 28.79 5.16 29.14
CA GLU A 182 30.23 5.40 29.33
C GLU A 182 31.06 4.30 28.65
N ALA A 183 30.71 3.03 28.86
CA ALA A 183 31.34 1.89 28.20
C ALA A 183 31.15 1.93 26.68
N ALA A 184 29.96 2.33 26.20
CA ALA A 184 29.69 2.50 24.77
C ALA A 184 30.57 3.60 24.15
N LEU A 185 30.79 4.72 24.85
CA LEU A 185 31.60 5.83 24.37
C LEU A 185 33.09 5.45 24.33
N GLU A 186 33.59 4.81 25.40
CA GLU A 186 34.96 4.32 25.47
C GLU A 186 35.25 3.27 24.39
N PHE A 187 34.33 2.32 24.21
CA PHE A 187 34.42 1.30 23.18
C PHE A 187 34.42 1.89 21.76
N ALA A 188 33.55 2.86 21.49
CA ALA A 188 33.52 3.57 20.21
C ALA A 188 34.83 4.32 19.91
N GLN A 189 35.43 4.94 20.93
CA GLN A 189 36.67 5.70 20.81
C GLN A 189 37.90 4.83 20.59
N THR A 190 37.94 3.66 21.24
CA THR A 190 39.12 2.80 21.26
C THR A 190 39.14 1.76 20.15
N GLN A 191 37.98 1.21 19.76
CA GLN A 191 37.91 0.05 18.85
C GLN A 191 37.32 0.39 17.46
N LEU A 192 36.42 1.38 17.38
CA LEU A 192 35.70 1.70 16.13
C LEU A 192 36.26 2.92 15.40
N ALA A 193 36.97 3.82 16.11
CA ALA A 193 37.51 5.05 15.54
C ALA A 193 38.54 4.81 14.42
N GLU A 194 39.42 3.82 14.57
CA GLU A 194 40.44 3.49 13.55
C GLU A 194 39.80 2.87 12.28
N GLN A 195 38.73 2.10 12.43
CA GLN A 195 38.08 1.41 11.30
C GLN A 195 37.16 2.32 10.47
N GLY A 196 36.62 3.38 11.08
CA GLY A 196 35.84 4.41 10.38
C GLY A 196 36.68 5.25 9.42
N GLU A 197 38.00 5.36 9.61
CA GLU A 197 38.88 6.13 8.73
C GLU A 197 39.23 5.39 7.43
N GLU A 198 39.21 4.04 7.43
CA GLU A 198 39.61 3.23 6.27
C GLU A 198 38.49 3.01 5.23
N SER A 199 37.21 3.03 5.63
CA SER A 199 36.07 2.75 4.74
C SER A 199 34.92 3.73 4.89
N ARG A 200 34.50 4.31 3.77
CA ARG A 200 33.42 5.31 3.71
C ARG A 200 32.04 4.72 4.03
N GLU A 201 31.82 3.44 3.74
CA GLU A 201 30.56 2.74 4.04
C GLU A 201 30.43 2.45 5.55
N CYS A 202 31.53 2.01 6.19
CA CYS A 202 31.61 1.81 7.64
C CYS A 202 31.42 3.13 8.42
N LEU A 203 31.95 4.23 7.90
CA LEU A 203 31.80 5.56 8.52
C LEU A 203 30.32 5.99 8.60
N THR A 204 29.54 5.81 7.54
CA THR A 204 28.10 6.14 7.56
C THR A 204 27.31 5.30 8.57
N GLU A 205 27.60 4.00 8.67
CA GLU A 205 26.93 3.12 9.62
C GLU A 205 27.35 3.41 11.07
N MET A 206 28.62 3.79 11.29
CA MET A 206 29.12 4.24 12.59
C MET A 206 28.48 5.56 13.03
N GLU A 207 28.36 6.55 12.14
CA GLU A 207 27.70 7.84 12.44
C GLU A 207 26.24 7.64 12.88
N ARG A 208 25.51 6.70 12.23
CA ARG A 208 24.13 6.35 12.60
C ARG A 208 24.04 5.70 13.96
N THR A 209 24.93 4.75 14.27
CA THR A 209 24.97 4.09 15.58
C THR A 209 25.35 5.08 16.69
N LEU A 210 26.33 5.95 16.46
CA LEU A 210 26.75 6.97 17.45
C LEU A 210 25.71 8.06 17.68
N ALA A 211 24.87 8.36 16.69
CA ALA A 211 23.76 9.29 16.87
C ALA A 211 22.75 8.82 17.92
N LEU A 212 22.68 7.52 18.26
CA LEU A 212 21.87 6.99 19.36
C LEU A 212 22.33 7.49 20.73
N LEU A 213 23.64 7.73 20.91
CA LEU A 213 24.22 8.21 22.17
C LEU A 213 23.89 9.69 22.46
N ALA A 214 23.40 10.43 21.45
CA ALA A 214 23.03 11.83 21.60
C ALA A 214 21.64 12.04 22.24
N PHE A 215 20.88 10.96 22.47
CA PHE A 215 19.53 11.00 23.04
C PHE A 215 19.52 10.34 24.42
N ASP A 216 18.86 10.94 25.40
CA ASP A 216 18.68 10.34 26.73
C ASP A 216 17.81 9.07 26.68
N ASN A 217 16.90 9.00 25.71
CA ASN A 217 16.17 7.80 25.30
C ASN A 217 16.58 7.39 23.88
N PRO A 218 17.48 6.42 23.71
CA PRO A 218 17.96 5.98 22.39
C PRO A 218 16.85 5.49 21.44
N GLU A 219 15.73 4.98 21.98
CA GLU A 219 14.58 4.51 21.22
C GLU A 219 13.79 5.63 20.52
N GLU A 220 13.90 6.87 21.02
CA GLU A 220 13.25 8.04 20.44
C GLU A 220 14.08 8.68 19.31
N SER A 221 15.29 8.16 19.08
CA SER A 221 16.18 8.62 18.02
C SER A 221 15.60 8.32 16.62
N PRO A 222 15.89 9.15 15.59
CA PRO A 222 15.62 8.83 14.19
C PRO A 222 16.20 7.49 13.71
N PHE A 223 17.16 6.93 14.47
CA PHE A 223 17.80 5.64 14.21
C PHE A 223 17.46 4.56 15.25
N GLY A 224 16.39 4.76 16.04
CA GLY A 224 15.94 3.79 17.06
C GLY A 224 15.57 2.41 16.48
N ASP A 225 15.38 2.31 15.16
CA ASP A 225 15.23 1.04 14.44
C ASP A 225 16.44 0.11 14.58
N LEU A 226 17.65 0.67 14.74
CA LEU A 226 18.88 -0.09 14.99
C LEU A 226 18.84 -0.86 16.33
N LEU A 227 18.02 -0.41 17.29
CA LEU A 227 17.83 -1.06 18.59
C LEU A 227 16.80 -2.20 18.54
N ASN A 228 16.15 -2.44 17.40
CA ASN A 228 15.17 -3.51 17.26
C ASN A 228 15.83 -4.89 17.23
N MET A 229 15.20 -5.88 17.88
CA MET A 229 15.68 -7.28 17.93
C MET A 229 15.87 -7.90 16.53
N MET A 230 15.10 -7.47 15.53
CA MET A 230 15.20 -7.95 14.14
C MET A 230 16.53 -7.58 13.45
N GLN A 231 17.25 -6.55 13.93
CA GLN A 231 18.57 -6.20 13.38
C GLN A 231 19.60 -7.33 13.63
N ARG A 232 19.46 -8.09 14.74
CA ARG A 232 20.33 -9.23 15.08
C ARG A 232 20.28 -10.37 14.05
N GLN A 233 19.23 -10.45 13.23
CA GLN A 233 19.11 -11.46 12.16
C GLN A 233 19.79 -11.05 10.85
N LYS A 234 20.07 -9.76 10.66
CA LYS A 234 20.55 -9.20 9.38
C LYS A 234 22.06 -9.39 9.17
N ASN A 235 22.85 -9.32 10.24
CA ASN A 235 24.30 -9.45 10.20
C ASN A 235 24.84 -10.90 10.11
N PRO A 236 24.30 -11.92 10.82
CA PRO A 236 24.84 -13.28 10.74
C PRO A 236 24.62 -13.94 9.38
N ASN A 237 23.60 -13.52 8.61
CA ASN A 237 23.33 -14.06 7.28
C ASN A 237 24.25 -13.49 6.18
N LEU A 238 25.01 -12.41 6.46
CA LEU A 238 25.73 -11.69 5.42
C LEU A 238 27.05 -12.36 5.00
N ASP A 239 27.69 -13.16 5.87
CA ASP A 239 29.05 -13.67 5.60
C ASP A 239 29.39 -15.06 6.15
N LEU A 240 28.57 -15.67 7.02
CA LEU A 240 28.82 -17.05 7.50
C LEU A 240 28.64 -18.13 6.41
N ALA A 241 28.18 -17.74 5.21
CA ALA A 241 28.04 -18.62 4.05
C ALA A 241 29.38 -19.03 3.41
N ASN A 242 30.46 -18.25 3.58
CA ASN A 242 31.72 -18.40 2.82
C ASN A 242 32.89 -18.99 3.64
N LEU A 243 32.57 -19.88 4.58
CA LEU A 243 33.57 -20.51 5.43
C LEU A 243 34.20 -21.73 4.72
N LYS A 244 35.38 -21.47 4.14
CA LYS A 244 36.44 -22.32 3.54
C LYS A 244 36.30 -22.83 2.09
N ASP A 245 37.40 -22.56 1.37
CA ASP A 245 37.93 -23.10 0.10
C ASP A 245 37.33 -22.65 -1.25
N ASN A 246 37.94 -21.60 -1.83
CA ASN A 246 38.38 -21.64 -3.24
C ASN A 246 39.54 -20.64 -3.47
N PRO A 247 40.70 -21.06 -4.03
CA PRO A 247 41.73 -20.15 -4.51
C PRO A 247 41.25 -19.37 -5.75
N PRO A 248 41.87 -18.22 -6.07
CA PRO A 248 41.37 -17.33 -7.11
C PRO A 248 41.83 -17.82 -8.47
N ASP A 249 41.09 -18.73 -9.12
CA ASP A 249 41.26 -18.94 -10.56
C ASP A 249 39.99 -19.48 -11.25
N ASN A 250 39.57 -18.73 -12.27
CA ASN A 250 38.72 -19.13 -13.39
C ASN A 250 37.32 -19.69 -13.09
N PHE A 251 36.43 -18.83 -12.60
CA PHE A 251 35.05 -18.81 -13.12
C PHE A 251 34.63 -17.37 -13.36
N GLY A 252 34.28 -17.09 -14.61
CA GLY A 252 33.96 -15.74 -15.10
C GLY A 252 32.92 -15.04 -14.24
N THR A 253 33.26 -13.80 -13.85
CA THR A 253 32.35 -12.68 -13.65
C THR A 253 30.86 -13.04 -13.59
N LEU A 254 30.41 -13.53 -12.43
CA LEU A 254 29.01 -13.42 -12.04
C LEU A 254 28.74 -11.96 -11.63
N GLY A 255 28.79 -11.08 -12.63
CA GLY A 255 28.34 -9.71 -12.50
C GLY A 255 26.82 -9.72 -12.38
N SER A 256 26.30 -9.68 -11.14
CA SER A 256 24.97 -9.14 -10.82
C SER A 256 24.68 -9.23 -9.31
N GLN A 257 25.43 -8.48 -8.50
CA GLN A 257 24.96 -8.10 -7.15
C GLN A 257 24.93 -6.59 -6.93
N LYS A 258 25.03 -5.79 -8.00
CA LYS A 258 24.73 -4.34 -7.95
C LYS A 258 23.27 -4.08 -8.31
N LYS A 259 22.44 -3.91 -7.27
CA LYS A 259 21.15 -3.17 -7.19
C LYS A 259 20.04 -3.92 -6.43
N TRP A 260 20.22 -4.14 -5.13
CA TRP A 260 19.09 -4.46 -4.22
C TRP A 260 19.12 -3.66 -2.91
N ALA A 261 19.70 -2.46 -2.96
CA ALA A 261 19.64 -1.50 -1.86
C ALA A 261 19.28 -0.09 -2.38
N GLU A 262 18.28 0.00 -3.27
CA GLU A 262 17.50 1.24 -3.33
C GLU A 262 16.47 1.14 -2.19
N SER A 263 16.74 1.92 -1.15
CA SER A 263 15.86 2.23 -0.02
C SER A 263 14.38 2.30 -0.41
N ASN A 264 13.63 1.20 -0.22
CA ASN A 264 12.19 1.28 0.02
C ASN A 264 11.99 1.82 1.44
N SER A 265 12.17 3.13 1.61
CA SER A 265 11.84 3.79 2.88
C SER A 265 10.32 3.83 3.00
N ASN A 266 9.73 2.78 3.56
CA ASN A 266 8.35 2.82 4.02
C ASN A 266 8.17 4.05 4.93
N TRP A 267 6.99 4.67 4.92
CA TRP A 267 6.69 5.80 5.78
C TRP A 267 6.88 5.42 7.25
N SER A 268 7.51 6.32 8.00
CA SER A 268 7.49 6.23 9.46
C SER A 268 6.05 6.32 9.97
N ARG A 269 5.75 5.68 11.11
CA ARG A 269 4.42 5.67 11.72
C ARG A 269 3.75 7.05 11.83
N PRO A 270 4.42 8.14 12.27
CA PRO A 270 3.79 9.46 12.30
C PRO A 270 3.44 10.00 10.90
N VAL A 271 4.28 9.77 9.89
CA VAL A 271 4.00 10.15 8.51
C VAL A 271 2.81 9.35 7.96
N ALA A 272 2.80 8.03 8.18
CA ALA A 272 1.70 7.16 7.78
C ALA A 272 0.35 7.58 8.39
N ARG A 273 0.34 8.03 9.66
CA ARG A 273 -0.87 8.57 10.32
C ARG A 273 -1.39 9.85 9.65
N ILE A 274 -0.51 10.80 9.36
CA ILE A 274 -0.89 12.04 8.65
C ILE A 274 -1.48 11.69 7.28
N TRP A 275 -0.82 10.83 6.52
CA TRP A 275 -1.32 10.36 5.23
C TRP A 275 -2.67 9.64 5.36
N THR A 276 -2.85 8.80 6.37
CA THR A 276 -4.14 8.11 6.61
C THR A 276 -5.28 9.10 6.78
N VAL A 277 -5.09 10.14 7.60
CA VAL A 277 -6.11 11.19 7.84
C VAL A 277 -6.38 11.99 6.57
N VAL A 278 -5.33 12.39 5.84
CA VAL A 278 -5.46 13.14 4.59
C VAL A 278 -6.22 12.32 3.54
N LEU A 279 -5.86 11.05 3.35
CA LEU A 279 -6.49 10.13 2.39
C LEU A 279 -7.94 9.79 2.78
N LEU A 280 -8.23 9.64 4.08
CA LEU A 280 -9.59 9.49 4.60
C LEU A 280 -10.46 10.70 4.21
N LEU A 281 -9.96 11.92 4.46
CA LEU A 281 -10.65 13.15 4.10
C LEU A 281 -10.83 13.28 2.58
N GLY A 282 -9.81 12.91 1.79
CA GLY A 282 -9.89 12.90 0.33
C GLY A 282 -10.96 11.93 -0.18
N THR A 283 -11.04 10.73 0.39
CA THR A 283 -12.06 9.72 0.04
C THR A 283 -13.46 10.15 0.47
N CYS A 284 -13.58 10.86 1.59
CA CYS A 284 -14.81 11.52 2.01
C CYS A 284 -15.28 12.55 0.97
N LEU A 285 -14.41 13.46 0.56
CA LEU A 285 -14.73 14.49 -0.44
C LEU A 285 -15.03 13.90 -1.83
N LEU A 286 -14.35 12.81 -2.21
CA LEU A 286 -14.66 12.04 -3.41
C LEU A 286 -16.13 11.58 -3.44
N TYR A 287 -16.61 11.02 -2.33
CA TYR A 287 -17.99 10.56 -2.19
C TYR A 287 -18.99 11.70 -2.04
N CYS A 288 -18.61 12.81 -1.39
CA CYS A 288 -19.42 14.04 -1.39
C CYS A 288 -19.71 14.50 -2.82
N ALA A 289 -18.67 14.59 -3.66
CA ALA A 289 -18.84 14.97 -5.06
C ALA A 289 -19.68 13.92 -5.83
N ARG A 290 -19.40 12.62 -5.63
CA ARG A 290 -20.10 11.51 -6.30
C ARG A 290 -21.62 11.56 -6.08
N VAL A 291 -22.03 11.68 -4.82
CA VAL A 291 -23.43 11.61 -4.37
C VAL A 291 -24.17 12.95 -4.54
N ALA A 292 -23.47 14.03 -4.92
CA ALA A 292 -24.12 15.31 -5.22
C ALA A 292 -25.19 15.25 -6.33
N MET A 293 -25.02 14.44 -7.40
CA MET A 293 -26.10 14.30 -8.42
C MET A 293 -27.29 13.59 -7.85
N PRO A 294 -27.15 12.36 -7.29
CA PRO A 294 -28.30 11.61 -6.83
C PRO A 294 -29.22 12.44 -5.93
N ILE A 295 -28.62 13.24 -5.03
CA ILE A 295 -29.36 14.15 -4.14
C ILE A 295 -30.07 15.25 -4.93
N CYS A 296 -29.38 15.89 -5.89
CA CYS A 296 -29.95 16.97 -6.70
C CYS A 296 -30.80 16.48 -7.88
N ALA A 297 -30.88 15.19 -8.15
CA ALA A 297 -31.42 14.65 -9.39
C ALA A 297 -32.88 15.04 -9.58
N VAL A 298 -33.67 15.03 -8.51
CA VAL A 298 -35.11 15.35 -8.56
C VAL A 298 -35.34 16.81 -8.91
N THR A 299 -34.70 17.73 -8.18
CA THR A 299 -34.83 19.17 -8.40
C THR A 299 -34.27 19.60 -9.75
N MET A 300 -33.19 18.95 -10.22
CA MET A 300 -32.65 19.16 -11.56
C MET A 300 -33.58 18.63 -12.65
N ALA A 301 -34.17 17.44 -12.46
CA ALA A 301 -35.12 16.86 -13.41
C ALA A 301 -36.37 17.75 -13.55
N GLU A 302 -36.88 18.30 -12.45
CA GLU A 302 -37.97 19.28 -12.48
C GLU A 302 -37.58 20.57 -13.22
N LYS A 303 -36.41 21.14 -12.90
CA LYS A 303 -35.91 22.38 -13.50
C LYS A 303 -35.66 22.27 -15.00
N PHE A 304 -35.05 21.16 -15.44
CA PHE A 304 -34.69 20.92 -16.84
C PHE A 304 -35.71 20.08 -17.61
N LYS A 305 -36.83 19.71 -16.97
CA LYS A 305 -37.89 18.86 -17.52
C LYS A 305 -37.38 17.53 -18.09
N TRP A 306 -36.50 16.87 -17.35
CA TRP A 306 -35.96 15.57 -17.75
C TRP A 306 -36.94 14.44 -17.46
N SER A 307 -37.04 13.51 -18.39
CA SER A 307 -37.66 12.20 -18.19
C SER A 307 -36.85 11.34 -17.20
N LYS A 308 -37.45 10.25 -16.72
CA LYS A 308 -36.76 9.30 -15.83
C LYS A 308 -35.64 8.57 -16.59
N SER A 309 -35.83 8.24 -17.86
CA SER A 309 -34.77 7.71 -18.72
C SER A 309 -33.61 8.69 -18.89
N GLU A 310 -33.88 9.98 -19.12
CA GLU A 310 -32.83 11.01 -19.20
C GLU A 310 -32.07 11.19 -17.88
N THR A 311 -32.80 11.18 -16.76
CA THR A 311 -32.19 11.21 -15.42
C THR A 311 -31.28 9.99 -15.21
N GLY A 312 -31.74 8.80 -15.61
CA GLY A 312 -30.96 7.57 -15.57
C GLY A 312 -29.72 7.60 -16.47
N MET A 313 -29.81 8.21 -17.65
CA MET A 313 -28.67 8.40 -18.55
C MET A 313 -27.60 9.30 -17.92
N VAL A 314 -28.02 10.40 -17.28
CA VAL A 314 -27.11 11.32 -16.58
C VAL A 314 -26.45 10.63 -15.38
N LEU A 315 -27.22 9.95 -14.53
CA LEU A 315 -26.70 9.21 -13.38
C LEU A 315 -25.76 8.07 -13.81
N GLY A 316 -26.16 7.30 -14.82
CA GLY A 316 -25.40 6.16 -15.35
C GLY A 316 -24.11 6.55 -16.06
N SER A 317 -24.05 7.73 -16.70
CA SER A 317 -22.88 8.20 -17.46
C SER A 317 -21.60 8.34 -16.62
N PHE A 318 -21.73 8.55 -15.31
CA PHE A 318 -20.59 8.54 -14.38
C PHE A 318 -19.83 7.20 -14.44
N PHE A 319 -20.57 6.09 -14.46
CA PHE A 319 -19.96 4.76 -14.43
C PHE A 319 -19.21 4.43 -15.73
N TRP A 320 -19.62 4.98 -16.87
CA TRP A 320 -18.89 4.84 -18.13
C TRP A 320 -17.48 5.40 -17.99
N GLY A 321 -17.36 6.66 -17.54
CA GLY A 321 -16.06 7.30 -17.33
C GLY A 321 -15.22 6.57 -16.28
N TYR A 322 -15.87 6.14 -15.19
CA TYR A 322 -15.21 5.43 -14.09
C TYR A 322 -14.59 4.11 -14.54
N CYS A 323 -15.24 3.33 -15.40
CA CYS A 323 -14.72 2.05 -15.89
C CYS A 323 -13.44 2.21 -16.72
N PHE A 324 -13.39 3.22 -17.61
CA PHE A 324 -12.27 3.40 -18.53
C PHE A 324 -10.95 3.67 -17.83
N THR A 325 -10.98 4.36 -16.69
CA THR A 325 -9.77 4.83 -16.02
C THR A 325 -9.31 3.99 -14.85
N GLN A 326 -10.05 2.97 -14.41
CA GLN A 326 -9.58 2.12 -13.30
C GLN A 326 -8.29 1.37 -13.65
N VAL A 327 -8.27 0.66 -14.78
CA VAL A 327 -7.10 -0.11 -15.21
C VAL A 327 -5.94 0.81 -15.59
N LEU A 328 -6.24 1.87 -16.35
CA LEU A 328 -5.25 2.86 -16.76
C LEU A 328 -4.67 3.62 -15.56
N GLY A 329 -5.52 3.97 -14.60
CA GLY A 329 -5.16 4.67 -13.37
C GLY A 329 -4.18 3.87 -12.54
N GLY A 330 -4.39 2.56 -12.35
CA GLY A 330 -3.44 1.70 -11.65
C GLY A 330 -2.06 1.72 -12.32
N TYR A 331 -2.03 1.50 -13.64
CA TYR A 331 -0.79 1.50 -14.41
C TYR A 331 -0.03 2.83 -14.35
N VAL A 332 -0.73 3.97 -14.43
CA VAL A 332 -0.12 5.30 -14.34
C VAL A 332 0.38 5.56 -12.93
N SER A 333 -0.38 5.20 -11.90
CA SER A 333 -0.03 5.40 -10.49
C SER A 333 1.17 4.57 -10.06
N ASP A 334 1.30 3.36 -10.57
CA ASP A 334 2.49 2.52 -10.32
C ASP A 334 3.78 3.12 -10.88
N ARG A 335 3.69 3.95 -11.93
CA ARG A 335 4.86 4.60 -12.57
C ARG A 335 5.17 5.99 -12.05
N VAL A 336 4.13 6.82 -11.91
CA VAL A 336 4.27 8.25 -11.58
C VAL A 336 4.29 8.47 -10.06
N GLY A 337 3.79 7.51 -9.28
CA GLY A 337 3.55 7.62 -7.86
C GLY A 337 2.07 7.93 -7.58
N GLY A 338 1.42 7.08 -6.77
CA GLY A 338 0.00 7.18 -6.47
C GLY A 338 -0.39 8.51 -5.80
N GLU A 339 0.51 9.09 -5.01
CA GLU A 339 0.34 10.38 -4.36
C GLU A 339 0.16 11.54 -5.36
N LYS A 340 0.90 11.53 -6.47
CA LYS A 340 0.86 12.58 -7.49
C LYS A 340 -0.38 12.44 -8.38
N VAL A 341 -0.71 11.21 -8.76
CA VAL A 341 -1.92 10.93 -9.55
C VAL A 341 -3.17 11.27 -8.75
N LEU A 342 -3.20 10.94 -7.47
CA LEU A 342 -4.31 11.27 -6.57
C LEU A 342 -4.52 12.78 -6.44
N LEU A 343 -3.44 13.55 -6.28
CA LEU A 343 -3.49 15.01 -6.21
C LEU A 343 -4.11 15.62 -7.49
N LEU A 344 -3.60 15.22 -8.65
CA LEU A 344 -4.05 15.74 -9.94
C LEU A 344 -5.50 15.37 -10.22
N ALA A 345 -5.86 14.12 -9.94
CA ALA A 345 -7.23 13.66 -10.03
C ALA A 345 -8.14 14.50 -9.12
N ALA A 346 -7.72 14.77 -7.88
CA ALA A 346 -8.51 15.50 -6.89
C ALA A 346 -8.79 16.94 -7.28
N ALA A 347 -7.77 17.63 -7.74
CA ALA A 347 -7.92 18.96 -8.28
C ALA A 347 -8.86 18.96 -9.49
N ALA A 348 -8.70 17.99 -10.40
CA ALA A 348 -9.49 17.91 -11.62
C ALA A 348 -10.98 17.57 -11.36
N TRP A 349 -11.30 16.54 -10.57
CA TRP A 349 -12.70 16.20 -10.28
C TRP A 349 -13.34 17.28 -9.42
N GLY A 350 -12.59 17.90 -8.49
CA GLY A 350 -13.07 18.99 -7.66
C GLY A 350 -13.45 20.21 -8.50
N ALA A 351 -12.58 20.61 -9.43
CA ALA A 351 -12.84 21.67 -10.38
C ALA A 351 -14.03 21.35 -11.30
N MET A 352 -14.10 20.12 -11.84
CA MET A 352 -15.23 19.69 -12.67
C MET A 352 -16.56 19.72 -11.90
N THR A 353 -16.56 19.32 -10.63
CA THR A 353 -17.73 19.36 -9.76
C THR A 353 -18.19 20.81 -9.52
N ALA A 354 -17.27 21.71 -9.19
CA ALA A 354 -17.58 23.13 -9.02
C ALA A 354 -18.01 23.83 -10.33
N PHE A 355 -17.52 23.35 -11.47
CA PHE A 355 -17.87 23.88 -12.79
C PHE A 355 -19.20 23.35 -13.33
N THR A 356 -19.73 22.27 -12.76
CA THR A 356 -20.97 21.61 -13.23
C THR A 356 -22.20 22.54 -13.26
N PRO A 357 -22.48 23.37 -12.22
CA PRO A 357 -23.59 24.33 -12.29
C PRO A 357 -23.41 25.40 -13.37
N ILE A 358 -22.16 25.77 -13.67
CA ILE A 358 -21.83 26.76 -14.69
C ILE A 358 -22.13 26.17 -16.07
N LEU A 359 -21.70 24.93 -16.33
CA LEU A 359 -22.04 24.19 -17.56
C LEU A 359 -23.55 24.11 -17.80
N ALA A 360 -24.34 23.89 -16.76
CA ALA A 360 -25.79 23.81 -16.85
C ALA A 360 -26.45 25.13 -17.32
N ARG A 361 -25.80 26.28 -17.10
CA ARG A 361 -26.31 27.60 -17.50
C ARG A 361 -25.93 27.99 -18.92
N PHE A 362 -24.73 27.64 -19.36
CA PHE A 362 -24.21 28.07 -20.67
C PHE A 362 -24.62 27.16 -21.83
N CYS A 363 -24.99 25.92 -21.55
CA CYS A 363 -25.33 24.97 -22.61
C CYS A 363 -26.80 25.09 -23.05
N SER A 364 -27.00 25.29 -24.36
CA SER A 364 -28.34 25.26 -24.99
C SER A 364 -29.04 23.90 -24.89
N ARG A 365 -28.29 22.81 -24.64
CA ARG A 365 -28.82 21.45 -24.38
C ARG A 365 -28.30 20.94 -23.03
N PRO A 366 -28.96 21.26 -21.90
CA PRO A 366 -28.50 20.91 -20.56
C PRO A 366 -28.22 19.42 -20.39
N ILE A 367 -29.06 18.55 -20.98
CA ILE A 367 -28.89 17.09 -20.87
C ILE A 367 -27.51 16.62 -21.36
N VAL A 368 -27.06 17.07 -22.55
CA VAL A 368 -25.79 16.65 -23.14
C VAL A 368 -24.62 17.12 -22.29
N CYS A 369 -24.66 18.37 -21.83
CA CYS A 369 -23.59 18.93 -21.01
C CYS A 369 -23.51 18.28 -19.63
N MET A 370 -24.65 17.95 -19.02
CA MET A 370 -24.67 17.28 -17.72
C MET A 370 -24.23 15.81 -17.82
N THR A 371 -24.60 15.10 -18.89
CA THR A 371 -24.08 13.76 -19.20
C THR A 371 -22.56 13.80 -19.43
N LEU A 372 -22.06 14.77 -20.20
CA LEU A 372 -20.61 14.90 -20.44
C LEU A 372 -19.86 15.26 -19.16
N ALA A 373 -20.34 16.21 -18.37
CA ALA A 373 -19.75 16.58 -17.09
C ALA A 373 -19.67 15.38 -16.14
N ARG A 374 -20.74 14.57 -16.10
CA ARG A 374 -20.80 13.34 -15.29
C ARG A 374 -19.85 12.27 -15.77
N PHE A 375 -19.77 12.04 -17.08
CA PHE A 375 -18.80 11.15 -17.69
C PHE A 375 -17.36 11.57 -17.36
N LEU A 376 -17.02 12.85 -17.52
CA LEU A 376 -15.71 13.39 -17.18
C LEU A 376 -15.40 13.26 -15.70
N MET A 377 -16.38 13.53 -14.83
CA MET A 377 -16.22 13.32 -13.39
C MET A 377 -15.95 11.85 -13.05
N GLY A 378 -16.63 10.91 -13.71
CA GLY A 378 -16.34 9.48 -13.60
C GLY A 378 -14.91 9.12 -14.01
N LEU A 379 -14.47 9.64 -15.17
CA LEU A 379 -13.13 9.47 -15.71
C LEU A 379 -12.07 9.94 -14.71
N LEU A 380 -12.25 11.13 -14.13
CA LEU A 380 -11.33 11.72 -13.16
C LEU A 380 -11.34 11.00 -11.80
N GLN A 381 -12.48 10.46 -11.36
CA GLN A 381 -12.57 9.71 -10.10
C GLN A 381 -12.10 8.26 -10.23
N GLY A 382 -12.10 7.66 -11.42
CA GLY A 382 -11.76 6.25 -11.65
C GLY A 382 -10.32 5.88 -11.30
N VAL A 383 -9.42 6.86 -11.26
CA VAL A 383 -8.02 6.65 -10.86
C VAL A 383 -7.80 6.64 -9.35
N HIS A 384 -8.77 7.07 -8.52
CA HIS A 384 -8.61 7.26 -7.07
C HIS A 384 -8.21 5.98 -6.34
N TYR A 385 -9.03 4.93 -6.43
CA TYR A 385 -8.79 3.67 -5.72
C TYR A 385 -7.54 2.92 -6.22
N PRO A 386 -7.27 2.83 -7.54
CA PRO A 386 -6.00 2.30 -8.03
C PRO A 386 -4.77 3.09 -7.54
N SER A 387 -4.86 4.42 -7.49
CA SER A 387 -3.77 5.26 -6.96
C SER A 387 -3.54 5.05 -5.48
N LEU A 388 -4.62 4.90 -4.71
CA LEU A 388 -4.56 4.56 -3.29
C LEU A 388 -3.91 3.18 -3.09
N ALA A 389 -4.30 2.17 -3.87
CA ALA A 389 -3.71 0.83 -3.87
C ALA A 389 -2.20 0.87 -4.13
N SER A 390 -1.80 1.58 -5.19
CA SER A 390 -0.40 1.76 -5.56
C SER A 390 0.40 2.45 -4.45
N LEU A 391 -0.10 3.58 -3.93
CA LEU A 391 0.53 4.35 -2.86
C LEU A 391 0.76 3.51 -1.60
N CYS A 392 -0.26 2.76 -1.17
CA CYS A 392 -0.16 1.87 -0.02
C CYS A 392 0.82 0.72 -0.25
N SER A 393 0.87 0.16 -1.45
CA SER A 393 1.80 -0.92 -1.76
C SER A 393 3.27 -0.44 -1.73
N GLN A 394 3.54 0.80 -2.15
CA GLN A 394 4.89 1.34 -2.27
C GLN A 394 5.41 1.97 -0.98
N LYS A 395 4.54 2.62 -0.20
CA LYS A 395 4.95 3.48 0.92
C LYS A 395 4.56 2.95 2.30
N VAL A 396 3.63 2.00 2.39
CA VAL A 396 3.10 1.53 3.69
C VAL A 396 3.63 0.13 4.00
N ILE A 397 4.04 -0.05 5.26
CA ILE A 397 4.50 -1.33 5.81
C ILE A 397 3.39 -2.37 5.66
N GLU A 398 3.74 -3.57 5.22
CA GLU A 398 2.77 -4.62 4.87
C GLU A 398 1.75 -4.94 5.96
N SER A 399 2.19 -4.98 7.22
CA SER A 399 1.31 -5.21 8.39
C SER A 399 0.31 -4.08 8.66
N GLU A 400 0.59 -2.85 8.22
CA GLU A 400 -0.26 -1.67 8.44
C GLU A 400 -1.17 -1.36 7.22
N ARG A 401 -0.92 -1.99 6.05
CA ARG A 401 -1.67 -1.73 4.81
C ARG A 401 -3.18 -1.97 4.96
N GLY A 402 -3.57 -3.06 5.61
CA GLY A 402 -4.98 -3.42 5.80
C GLY A 402 -5.72 -2.38 6.66
N PHE A 403 -5.09 -1.91 7.74
CA PHE A 403 -5.64 -0.89 8.62
C PHE A 403 -5.83 0.45 7.87
N LEU A 404 -4.81 0.89 7.13
CA LEU A 404 -4.90 2.14 6.37
C LEU A 404 -5.97 2.05 5.28
N MET A 405 -6.02 0.95 4.51
CA MET A 405 -7.04 0.76 3.47
C MET A 405 -8.46 0.73 4.02
N SER A 406 -8.68 0.05 5.13
CA SER A 406 -10.00 -0.01 5.78
C SER A 406 -10.41 1.37 6.31
N THR A 407 -9.48 2.07 6.98
CA THR A 407 -9.70 3.41 7.50
C THR A 407 -10.04 4.38 6.37
N VAL A 408 -9.21 4.46 5.33
CA VAL A 408 -9.46 5.33 4.18
C VAL A 408 -10.75 4.95 3.45
N GLY A 409 -11.02 3.64 3.31
CA GLY A 409 -12.26 3.11 2.72
C GLY A 409 -13.51 3.57 3.46
N SER A 410 -13.48 3.69 4.79
CA SER A 410 -14.60 4.21 5.60
C SER A 410 -14.99 5.65 5.26
N GLY A 411 -14.06 6.41 4.66
CA GLY A 411 -14.30 7.75 4.14
C GLY A 411 -15.45 7.79 3.13
N SER A 412 -15.69 6.70 2.39
CA SER A 412 -16.81 6.61 1.44
C SER A 412 -18.18 6.76 2.09
N TYR A 413 -18.41 6.08 3.20
CA TYR A 413 -19.64 6.17 3.99
C TYR A 413 -19.75 7.54 4.65
N LEU A 414 -18.65 8.04 5.22
CA LEU A 414 -18.62 9.36 5.84
C LEU A 414 -18.98 10.47 4.84
N GLY A 415 -18.41 10.44 3.63
CA GLY A 415 -18.72 11.40 2.57
C GLY A 415 -20.17 11.36 2.15
N THR A 416 -20.72 10.15 1.99
CA THR A 416 -22.14 9.93 1.66
C THR A 416 -23.06 10.50 2.75
N LEU A 417 -22.72 10.31 4.02
CA LEU A 417 -23.46 10.88 5.16
C LEU A 417 -23.38 12.41 5.21
N VAL A 418 -22.17 12.96 5.06
CA VAL A 418 -21.93 14.41 5.13
C VAL A 418 -22.71 15.11 4.03
N ILE A 419 -22.61 14.66 2.78
CA ILE A 419 -23.37 15.25 1.68
C ILE A 419 -24.87 14.91 1.75
N GLY A 420 -25.23 13.73 2.24
CA GLY A 420 -26.62 13.36 2.47
C GLY A 420 -27.32 14.27 3.47
N GLY A 421 -26.64 14.64 4.57
CA GLY A 421 -27.15 15.57 5.57
C GLY A 421 -27.03 17.02 5.14
N ILE A 422 -25.79 17.51 5.07
CA ILE A 422 -25.49 18.92 4.78
C ILE A 422 -25.95 19.29 3.36
N GLY A 423 -25.71 18.43 2.37
CA GLY A 423 -26.10 18.67 0.99
C GLY A 423 -27.61 18.71 0.80
N SER A 424 -28.40 17.88 1.50
CA SER A 424 -29.87 17.99 1.46
C SER A 424 -30.37 19.30 2.08
N LEU A 425 -29.79 19.74 3.20
CA LEU A 425 -30.15 21.02 3.82
C LEU A 425 -29.76 22.21 2.93
N MET A 426 -28.59 22.14 2.30
CA MET A 426 -28.13 23.14 1.34
C MET A 426 -29.01 23.21 0.10
N LEU A 427 -29.44 22.05 -0.41
CA LEU A 427 -30.36 21.95 -1.53
C LEU A 427 -31.67 22.70 -1.23
N ASP A 428 -32.22 22.51 -0.04
CA ASP A 428 -33.49 23.12 0.38
C ASP A 428 -33.36 24.64 0.59
N ILE A 429 -32.24 25.12 1.15
CA ILE A 429 -32.07 26.55 1.52
C ILE A 429 -31.48 27.39 0.37
N TYR A 430 -30.47 26.87 -0.31
CA TYR A 430 -29.65 27.62 -1.27
C TYR A 430 -29.75 27.10 -2.72
N GLY A 431 -30.55 26.06 -2.96
CA GLY A 431 -30.72 25.44 -4.27
C GLY A 431 -29.64 24.41 -4.61
N TRP A 432 -29.86 23.69 -5.71
CA TRP A 432 -29.03 22.53 -6.10
C TRP A 432 -27.60 22.95 -6.48
N GLU A 433 -27.41 24.14 -7.05
CA GLU A 433 -26.09 24.62 -7.46
C GLU A 433 -25.11 24.67 -6.27
N SER A 434 -25.61 24.98 -5.07
CA SER A 434 -24.80 25.14 -3.85
C SER A 434 -24.07 23.84 -3.46
N VAL A 435 -24.72 22.68 -3.63
CA VAL A 435 -24.19 21.35 -3.29
C VAL A 435 -22.94 21.04 -4.12
N PHE A 436 -22.95 21.42 -5.40
CA PHE A 436 -21.81 21.24 -6.32
C PHE A 436 -20.67 22.21 -6.02
N TYR A 437 -20.98 23.47 -5.78
CA TYR A 437 -19.94 24.46 -5.47
C TYR A 437 -19.19 24.10 -4.19
N VAL A 438 -19.90 23.77 -3.10
CA VAL A 438 -19.25 23.45 -1.83
C VAL A 438 -18.46 22.15 -1.92
N SER A 439 -19.04 21.07 -2.45
CA SER A 439 -18.31 19.78 -2.57
C SER A 439 -17.10 19.88 -3.51
N GLY A 440 -17.23 20.60 -4.63
CA GLY A 440 -16.15 20.81 -5.59
C GLY A 440 -15.02 21.70 -5.04
N LEU A 441 -15.36 22.86 -4.45
CA LEU A 441 -14.38 23.78 -3.89
C LEU A 441 -13.65 23.18 -2.67
N LEU A 442 -14.33 22.43 -1.81
CA LEU A 442 -13.65 21.70 -0.72
C LEU A 442 -12.67 20.65 -1.28
N SER A 443 -13.03 19.95 -2.36
CA SER A 443 -12.13 18.98 -3.01
C SER A 443 -10.87 19.66 -3.58
N VAL A 444 -11.03 20.82 -4.22
CA VAL A 444 -9.89 21.61 -4.73
C VAL A 444 -9.04 22.16 -3.57
N LEU A 445 -9.67 22.65 -2.51
CA LEU A 445 -8.98 23.13 -1.32
C LEU A 445 -8.17 21.99 -0.66
N TRP A 446 -8.75 20.80 -0.56
CA TRP A 446 -8.06 19.62 -0.06
C TRP A 446 -6.86 19.26 -0.94
N ALA A 447 -7.02 19.26 -2.26
CA ALA A 447 -5.92 19.01 -3.19
C ALA A 447 -4.79 20.05 -3.02
N TYR A 448 -5.14 21.33 -2.91
CA TYR A 448 -4.17 22.39 -2.64
C TYR A 448 -3.42 22.20 -1.30
N CYS A 449 -4.13 21.83 -0.23
CA CYS A 449 -3.53 21.53 1.06
C CYS A 449 -2.58 20.33 0.97
N MET A 450 -3.01 19.24 0.31
CA MET A 450 -2.17 18.07 0.09
C MET A 450 -0.89 18.43 -0.67
N TRP A 451 -1.00 19.22 -1.75
CA TRP A 451 0.15 19.70 -2.49
C TRP A 451 1.09 20.54 -1.63
N LYS A 452 0.56 21.54 -0.92
CA LYS A 452 1.35 22.52 -0.16
C LYS A 452 2.07 21.91 1.04
N TYR A 453 1.42 20.98 1.75
CA TYR A 453 1.91 20.46 3.03
C TYR A 453 2.58 19.09 2.94
N LEU A 454 2.24 18.25 1.95
CA LEU A 454 2.80 16.90 1.84
C LEU A 454 3.74 16.72 0.65
N LEU A 455 3.48 17.36 -0.49
CA LEU A 455 4.22 17.12 -1.74
C LEU A 455 5.21 18.25 -2.11
N LYS A 456 5.18 19.37 -1.39
CA LYS A 456 6.01 20.54 -1.67
C LYS A 456 7.48 20.25 -1.35
N GLY A 457 8.26 19.90 -2.38
CA GLY A 457 9.69 19.61 -2.27
C GLY A 457 10.19 18.50 -3.20
N GLU A 458 9.29 17.69 -3.78
CA GLU A 458 9.63 16.47 -4.54
C GLU A 458 9.84 16.66 -6.06
N GLY A 459 10.32 17.82 -6.50
CA GLY A 459 10.55 18.10 -7.94
C GLY A 459 9.25 18.25 -8.77
N PRO A 460 9.33 18.21 -10.13
CA PRO A 460 8.15 18.33 -11.00
C PRO A 460 7.15 17.18 -10.78
N ILE A 461 5.85 17.50 -10.83
CA ILE A 461 4.76 16.54 -10.54
C ILE A 461 4.73 15.40 -11.58
N ILE A 462 5.11 15.65 -12.83
CA ILE A 462 5.27 14.63 -13.88
C ILE A 462 6.50 15.01 -14.71
N THR A 463 7.44 14.08 -14.93
CA THR A 463 8.51 14.22 -15.92
C THR A 463 8.30 13.20 -17.04
N LEU A 464 8.61 13.56 -18.30
CA LEU A 464 8.47 12.63 -19.44
C LEU A 464 9.35 11.37 -19.25
N GLU A 465 10.44 11.51 -18.50
CA GLU A 465 11.34 10.44 -18.11
C GLU A 465 10.70 9.42 -17.15
N SER A 466 9.79 9.85 -16.25
CA SER A 466 9.06 8.94 -15.34
C SER A 466 7.97 8.13 -16.03
N LEU A 467 7.59 8.49 -17.26
CA LEU A 467 6.72 7.69 -18.12
C LEU A 467 7.51 6.65 -18.93
N GLY A 468 8.81 6.88 -19.15
CA GLY A 468 9.71 6.04 -19.97
C GLY A 468 10.50 4.98 -19.19
N SER A 469 10.79 5.20 -17.92
CA SER A 469 11.44 4.21 -17.05
C SER A 469 10.46 3.10 -16.66
N ALA A 470 10.55 1.96 -17.34
CA ALA A 470 9.75 0.78 -17.04
C ALA A 470 10.15 0.21 -15.67
N GLY A 471 9.45 0.64 -14.61
CA GLY A 471 9.48 -0.04 -13.32
C GLY A 471 9.12 -1.51 -13.50
N ALA A 472 10.03 -2.40 -13.11
CA ALA A 472 9.89 -3.84 -13.22
C ALA A 472 8.88 -4.36 -12.17
N GLN A 473 7.59 -4.15 -12.41
CA GLN A 473 6.57 -4.97 -11.77
C GLN A 473 6.40 -6.28 -12.55
N SER A 474 6.39 -7.40 -11.82
CA SER A 474 6.25 -8.75 -12.36
C SER A 474 4.94 -8.87 -13.14
N LYS A 475 5.02 -8.78 -14.48
CA LYS A 475 3.88 -9.10 -15.34
C LYS A 475 3.52 -10.57 -15.11
N LEU A 476 2.44 -10.83 -14.36
CA LEU A 476 1.75 -12.12 -14.36
C LEU A 476 1.54 -12.54 -15.82
N SER A 477 2.08 -13.71 -16.19
CA SER A 477 2.00 -14.21 -17.56
C SER A 477 0.54 -14.30 -18.01
N LYS A 478 0.26 -13.98 -19.29
CA LYS A 478 -1.10 -14.10 -19.88
C LYS A 478 -1.71 -15.48 -19.60
N ARG A 479 -0.89 -16.53 -19.62
CA ARG A 479 -1.29 -17.91 -19.35
C ARG A 479 -1.79 -18.12 -17.90
N HIS A 480 -1.24 -17.39 -16.94
CA HIS A 480 -1.66 -17.43 -15.54
C HIS A 480 -3.05 -16.79 -15.36
N TRP A 481 -3.30 -15.64 -15.97
CA TRP A 481 -4.62 -14.98 -15.97
C TRP A 481 -5.71 -15.83 -16.63
N LEU A 482 -5.41 -16.42 -17.80
CA LEU A 482 -6.33 -17.34 -18.49
C LEU A 482 -6.69 -18.57 -17.64
N ARG A 483 -5.78 -19.03 -16.76
CA ARG A 483 -6.05 -20.14 -15.85
C ARG A 483 -6.93 -19.70 -14.68
N LEU A 484 -6.65 -18.56 -14.08
CA LEU A 484 -7.46 -18.00 -12.99
C LEU A 484 -8.92 -17.80 -13.42
N PHE A 485 -9.15 -17.20 -14.60
CA PHE A 485 -10.51 -17.02 -15.13
C PHE A 485 -11.21 -18.31 -15.58
N LYS A 486 -10.51 -19.45 -15.67
CA LYS A 486 -11.13 -20.75 -15.90
C LYS A 486 -11.60 -21.43 -14.62
N GLN A 487 -11.19 -20.92 -13.45
CA GLN A 487 -11.60 -21.50 -12.18
C GLN A 487 -13.04 -21.06 -11.84
N PRO A 488 -13.96 -22.00 -11.56
CA PRO A 488 -15.35 -21.67 -11.29
C PRO A 488 -15.51 -20.78 -10.05
N ALA A 489 -14.68 -20.98 -9.01
CA ALA A 489 -14.70 -20.15 -7.81
C ALA A 489 -14.33 -18.68 -8.07
N VAL A 490 -13.38 -18.42 -8.97
CA VAL A 490 -12.98 -17.07 -9.36
C VAL A 490 -14.10 -16.40 -10.17
N CYS A 491 -14.70 -17.12 -11.12
CA CYS A 491 -15.86 -16.62 -11.87
C CYS A 491 -17.05 -16.31 -10.94
N ALA A 492 -17.32 -17.19 -9.97
CA ALA A 492 -18.41 -17.02 -9.01
C ALA A 492 -18.22 -15.75 -8.18
N VAL A 493 -17.01 -15.51 -7.68
CA VAL A 493 -16.65 -14.29 -6.94
C VAL A 493 -16.82 -13.02 -7.80
N ILE A 494 -16.39 -13.06 -9.07
CA ILE A 494 -16.57 -11.92 -10.00
C ILE A 494 -18.04 -11.63 -10.28
N ILE A 495 -18.83 -12.65 -10.63
CA ILE A 495 -20.27 -12.51 -10.93
C ILE A 495 -21.02 -12.01 -9.70
N THR A 496 -20.70 -12.54 -8.52
CA THR A 496 -21.36 -12.15 -7.27
C THR A 496 -21.06 -10.70 -6.92
N HIS A 497 -19.80 -10.29 -7.01
CA HIS A 497 -19.41 -8.89 -6.78
C HIS A 497 -20.06 -7.94 -7.79
N LEU A 498 -20.17 -8.38 -9.04
CA LEU A 498 -20.88 -7.65 -10.09
C LEU A 498 -22.36 -7.42 -9.69
N CYS A 499 -23.07 -8.44 -9.24
CA CYS A 499 -24.45 -8.32 -8.77
C CYS A 499 -24.57 -7.40 -7.54
N THR A 500 -23.70 -7.57 -6.54
CA THR A 500 -23.73 -6.72 -5.34
C THR A 500 -23.43 -5.26 -5.64
N ALA A 501 -22.41 -5.00 -6.48
CA ALA A 501 -22.06 -3.65 -6.91
C ALA A 501 -23.21 -2.97 -7.67
N SER A 502 -23.92 -3.74 -8.50
CA SER A 502 -25.12 -3.28 -9.22
C SER A 502 -26.21 -2.77 -8.28
N THR A 503 -26.51 -3.56 -7.25
CA THR A 503 -27.48 -3.20 -6.21
C THR A 503 -27.05 -1.93 -5.47
N PHE A 504 -25.79 -1.88 -5.03
CA PHE A 504 -25.25 -0.73 -4.33
C PHE A 504 -25.33 0.55 -5.17
N PHE A 505 -24.87 0.52 -6.43
CA PHE A 505 -24.87 1.70 -7.30
C PHE A 505 -26.27 2.14 -7.72
N THR A 506 -27.19 1.19 -7.93
CA THR A 506 -28.58 1.50 -8.26
C THR A 506 -29.27 2.19 -7.10
N LEU A 507 -29.15 1.65 -5.88
CA LEU A 507 -29.69 2.26 -4.68
C LEU A 507 -29.02 3.61 -4.39
N LEU A 508 -27.69 3.71 -4.48
CA LEU A 508 -26.97 4.98 -4.31
C LEU A 508 -27.47 6.08 -5.26
N SER A 509 -27.81 5.72 -6.50
CA SER A 509 -28.21 6.67 -7.54
C SER A 509 -29.68 7.08 -7.46
N TRP A 510 -30.56 6.12 -7.17
CA TRP A 510 -32.01 6.30 -7.30
C TRP A 510 -32.74 6.48 -5.97
N LEU A 511 -32.14 6.13 -4.85
CA LEU A 511 -32.81 6.18 -3.55
C LEU A 511 -33.35 7.58 -3.18
N PRO A 512 -32.62 8.69 -3.41
CA PRO A 512 -33.16 10.02 -3.14
C PRO A 512 -34.41 10.32 -4.00
N THR A 513 -34.40 9.87 -5.25
CA THR A 513 -35.52 10.05 -6.19
C THR A 513 -36.72 9.20 -5.79
N PHE A 514 -36.50 7.95 -5.36
CA PHE A 514 -37.56 7.07 -4.85
C PHE A 514 -38.33 7.70 -3.69
N PHE A 515 -37.61 8.20 -2.67
CA PHE A 515 -38.27 8.80 -1.52
C PHE A 515 -39.00 10.09 -1.88
N LYS A 516 -38.43 10.91 -2.76
CA LYS A 516 -39.08 12.17 -3.16
C LYS A 516 -40.31 11.94 -4.04
N ASP A 517 -40.28 10.95 -4.93
CA ASP A 517 -41.44 10.58 -5.77
C ASP A 517 -42.56 9.95 -4.92
N THR A 518 -42.21 9.07 -3.97
CA THR A 518 -43.18 8.28 -3.19
C THR A 518 -43.70 9.04 -1.96
N PHE A 519 -42.86 9.87 -1.35
CA PHE A 519 -43.15 10.64 -0.14
C PHE A 519 -42.72 12.12 -0.32
N PRO A 520 -43.45 12.93 -1.10
CA PRO A 520 -43.03 14.28 -1.49
C PRO A 520 -42.76 15.24 -0.31
N ASP A 521 -43.48 15.05 0.80
CA ASP A 521 -43.37 15.86 2.02
C ASP A 521 -42.24 15.43 2.96
N ALA A 522 -41.55 14.33 2.65
CA ALA A 522 -40.45 13.83 3.46
C ALA A 522 -39.22 14.74 3.37
N LYS A 523 -38.53 14.93 4.51
CA LYS A 523 -37.30 15.73 4.57
C LYS A 523 -36.12 14.97 3.96
N GLY A 524 -35.44 15.60 3.00
CA GLY A 524 -34.32 15.03 2.24
C GLY A 524 -33.22 14.40 3.11
N TRP A 525 -32.81 15.12 4.16
CA TRP A 525 -31.73 14.69 5.04
C TRP A 525 -32.04 13.39 5.78
N VAL A 526 -33.32 13.05 6.04
CA VAL A 526 -33.70 11.86 6.80
C VAL A 526 -33.37 10.60 6.00
N PHE A 527 -33.89 10.49 4.77
CA PHE A 527 -33.68 9.31 3.94
C PHE A 527 -32.31 9.26 3.27
N ASN A 528 -31.60 10.40 3.17
CA ASN A 528 -30.24 10.45 2.65
C ASN A 528 -29.16 10.20 3.73
N VAL A 529 -29.51 10.19 5.02
CA VAL A 529 -28.56 9.94 6.12
C VAL A 529 -28.80 8.60 6.79
N ILE A 530 -30.04 8.29 7.20
CA ILE A 530 -30.34 7.14 8.06
C ILE A 530 -29.89 5.80 7.45
N PRO A 531 -30.16 5.47 6.18
CA PRO A 531 -29.75 4.19 5.61
C PRO A 531 -28.24 3.97 5.61
N TRP A 532 -27.48 5.03 5.30
CA TRP A 532 -26.02 4.98 5.29
C TRP A 532 -25.43 5.00 6.70
N PHE A 533 -26.14 5.58 7.66
CA PHE A 533 -25.72 5.60 9.06
C PHE A 533 -25.79 4.19 9.65
N VAL A 534 -26.84 3.44 9.33
CA VAL A 534 -27.01 2.03 9.73
C VAL A 534 -25.95 1.13 9.07
N ALA A 535 -25.51 1.44 7.84
CA ALA A 535 -24.49 0.67 7.14
C ALA A 535 -23.14 0.60 7.87
N ILE A 536 -22.73 1.66 8.56
CA ILE A 536 -21.44 1.71 9.27
C ILE A 536 -21.33 0.66 10.39
N PRO A 537 -22.19 0.64 11.43
CA PRO A 537 -22.11 -0.38 12.48
C PRO A 537 -22.38 -1.79 11.93
N SER A 538 -23.24 -1.94 10.92
CA SER A 538 -23.45 -3.24 10.26
C SER A 538 -22.18 -3.77 9.61
N SER A 539 -21.38 -2.90 8.97
CA SER A 539 -20.12 -3.32 8.34
C SER A 539 -19.11 -3.83 9.37
N LEU A 540 -18.96 -3.12 10.51
CA LEU A 540 -18.08 -3.53 11.61
C LEU A 540 -18.55 -4.84 12.23
N PHE A 541 -19.86 -4.94 12.50
CA PHE A 541 -20.46 -6.15 13.03
C PHE A 541 -20.24 -7.36 12.10
N SER A 542 -20.38 -7.17 10.79
CA SER A 542 -20.15 -8.23 9.81
C SER A 542 -18.70 -8.74 9.79
N GLY A 543 -17.72 -7.86 10.03
CA GLY A 543 -16.30 -8.23 10.16
C GLY A 543 -16.08 -9.05 11.43
N CYS A 544 -16.47 -8.51 12.58
CA CYS A 544 -16.33 -9.18 13.88
C CYS A 544 -17.04 -10.54 13.91
N LEU A 545 -18.23 -10.64 13.33
CA LEU A 545 -18.98 -11.90 13.25
C LEU A 545 -18.26 -12.93 12.38
N SER A 546 -17.76 -12.52 11.21
CA SER A 546 -16.99 -13.41 10.33
C SER A 546 -15.73 -13.93 11.04
N ASP A 547 -14.96 -13.05 11.66
CA ASP A 547 -13.72 -13.42 12.35
C ASP A 547 -14.00 -14.31 13.56
N HIS A 548 -15.06 -14.04 14.32
CA HIS A 548 -15.47 -14.86 15.46
C HIS A 548 -15.86 -16.28 15.03
N LEU A 549 -16.64 -16.43 13.96
CA LEU A 549 -17.02 -17.75 13.44
C LEU A 549 -15.80 -18.53 12.93
N ILE A 550 -14.88 -17.86 12.23
CA ILE A 550 -13.63 -18.50 11.77
C ILE A 550 -12.77 -18.92 12.98
N ALA A 551 -12.67 -18.07 14.01
CA ALA A 551 -11.92 -18.37 15.23
C ALA A 551 -12.52 -19.54 16.04
N GLN A 552 -13.83 -19.78 15.93
CA GLN A 552 -14.50 -20.97 16.49
C GLN A 552 -14.24 -22.26 15.71
N GLY A 553 -13.54 -22.19 14.56
CA GLY A 553 -13.18 -23.34 13.75
C GLY A 553 -14.18 -23.67 12.62
N PHE A 554 -15.13 -22.77 12.32
CA PHE A 554 -15.96 -22.93 11.13
C PHE A 554 -15.12 -22.76 9.85
N ASP A 555 -15.42 -23.58 8.84
CA ASP A 555 -14.78 -23.50 7.53
C ASP A 555 -14.95 -22.10 6.90
N THR A 556 -13.85 -21.53 6.40
CA THR A 556 -13.82 -20.17 5.84
C THR A 556 -14.80 -20.02 4.69
N ALA A 557 -14.89 -20.99 3.77
CA ALA A 557 -15.82 -20.90 2.63
C ALA A 557 -17.28 -20.87 3.10
N SER A 558 -17.61 -21.66 4.12
CA SER A 558 -18.94 -21.67 4.74
C SER A 558 -19.29 -20.34 5.41
N VAL A 559 -18.33 -19.73 6.12
CA VAL A 559 -18.52 -18.39 6.71
C VAL A 559 -18.70 -17.33 5.63
N ARG A 560 -17.87 -17.32 4.58
CA ARG A 560 -18.02 -16.39 3.44
C ARG A 560 -19.40 -16.52 2.77
N LYS A 561 -19.87 -17.76 2.57
CA LYS A 561 -21.22 -18.05 2.02
C LYS A 561 -22.34 -17.55 2.91
N LEU A 562 -22.21 -17.74 4.23
CA LEU A 562 -23.18 -17.23 5.20
C LEU A 562 -23.25 -15.70 5.18
N MET A 563 -22.10 -15.02 5.17
CA MET A 563 -22.06 -13.55 5.07
C MET A 563 -22.73 -13.06 3.77
N GLN A 564 -22.48 -13.75 2.65
CA GLN A 564 -23.11 -13.40 1.37
C GLN A 564 -24.63 -13.67 1.36
N PHE A 565 -25.09 -14.71 2.06
CA PHE A 565 -26.52 -15.00 2.24
C PHE A 565 -27.24 -13.85 2.95
N PHE A 566 -26.66 -13.30 4.02
CA PHE A 566 -27.22 -12.08 4.64
C PHE A 566 -27.17 -10.89 3.70
N SER A 567 -26.05 -10.71 3.01
CA SER A 567 -25.82 -9.56 2.14
C SER A 567 -26.78 -9.47 0.95
N MET A 568 -27.08 -10.60 0.29
CA MET A 568 -27.88 -10.63 -0.94
C MET A 568 -29.23 -11.30 -0.76
N GLY A 569 -29.32 -12.32 0.11
CA GLY A 569 -30.56 -13.07 0.33
C GLY A 569 -31.51 -12.30 1.22
N VAL A 570 -31.08 -12.04 2.46
CA VAL A 570 -31.93 -11.34 3.44
C VAL A 570 -32.21 -9.89 3.01
N SER A 571 -31.22 -9.21 2.43
CA SER A 571 -31.44 -7.85 1.89
C SER A 571 -32.48 -7.81 0.75
N SER A 572 -32.58 -8.86 -0.07
CA SER A 572 -33.59 -8.96 -1.14
C SER A 572 -35.00 -9.12 -0.59
N ILE A 573 -35.18 -9.73 0.58
CA ILE A 573 -36.49 -9.82 1.25
C ILE A 573 -36.97 -8.41 1.64
N PHE A 574 -36.09 -7.60 2.25
CA PHE A 574 -36.41 -6.21 2.58
C PHE A 574 -36.61 -5.35 1.33
N THR A 575 -35.82 -5.58 0.28
CA THR A 575 -35.96 -4.89 -1.00
C THR A 575 -37.31 -5.23 -1.67
N LEU A 576 -37.73 -6.50 -1.70
CA LEU A 576 -39.04 -6.89 -2.23
C LEU A 576 -40.19 -6.36 -1.40
N SER A 577 -40.00 -6.22 -0.08
CA SER A 577 -41.02 -5.61 0.80
C SER A 577 -41.30 -4.14 0.44
N LEU A 578 -40.41 -3.45 -0.28
CA LEU A 578 -40.66 -2.09 -0.81
C LEU A 578 -41.60 -2.07 -2.02
N CYS A 579 -41.85 -3.21 -2.67
CA CYS A 579 -42.82 -3.31 -3.77
C CYS A 579 -44.28 -3.16 -3.29
N GLY A 580 -44.54 -3.42 -2.01
CA GLY A 580 -45.86 -3.30 -1.41
C GLY A 580 -46.22 -1.86 -1.01
N THR A 581 -47.43 -1.68 -0.49
CA THR A 581 -47.84 -0.40 0.11
C THR A 581 -47.06 -0.16 1.40
N THR A 582 -46.17 0.83 1.40
CA THR A 582 -45.32 1.17 2.54
C THR A 582 -45.61 2.58 3.03
N THR A 583 -45.55 2.78 4.34
CA THR A 583 -45.46 4.12 4.94
C THR A 583 -44.03 4.63 4.88
N PHE A 584 -43.82 5.94 4.99
CA PHE A 584 -42.49 6.56 4.99
C PHE A 584 -41.53 5.88 5.99
N THR A 585 -41.96 5.69 7.23
CA THR A 585 -41.15 5.07 8.29
C THR A 585 -40.77 3.63 7.94
N THR A 586 -41.72 2.84 7.42
CA THR A 586 -41.44 1.46 7.02
C THR A 586 -40.50 1.38 5.81
N ALA A 587 -40.63 2.31 4.84
CA ALA A 587 -39.73 2.38 3.69
C ALA A 587 -38.30 2.74 4.12
N VAL A 588 -38.13 3.73 5.01
CA VAL A 588 -36.82 4.07 5.58
C VAL A 588 -36.23 2.88 6.34
N ALA A 589 -37.03 2.16 7.13
CA ALA A 589 -36.56 0.98 7.86
C ALA A 589 -36.09 -0.14 6.93
N PHE A 590 -36.86 -0.48 5.89
CA PHE A 590 -36.51 -1.52 4.92
C PHE A 590 -35.28 -1.17 4.08
N VAL A 591 -35.18 0.09 3.63
CA VAL A 591 -33.99 0.58 2.92
C VAL A 591 -32.77 0.55 3.84
N SER A 592 -32.91 0.96 5.10
CA SER A 592 -31.80 0.94 6.07
C SER A 592 -31.35 -0.48 6.38
N ALA A 593 -32.28 -1.42 6.55
CA ALA A 593 -31.97 -2.84 6.69
C ALA A 593 -31.27 -3.39 5.44
N THR A 594 -31.74 -3.03 4.25
CA THR A 594 -31.13 -3.42 2.97
C THR A 594 -29.68 -2.91 2.90
N MET A 595 -29.45 -1.62 3.15
CA MET A 595 -28.11 -1.03 3.11
C MET A 595 -27.19 -1.61 4.18
N GLY A 596 -27.68 -1.77 5.42
CA GLY A 596 -26.96 -2.45 6.49
C GLY A 596 -26.52 -3.86 6.10
N LEU A 597 -27.45 -4.68 5.63
CA LEU A 597 -27.16 -6.07 5.24
C LEU A 597 -26.22 -6.15 4.04
N THR A 598 -26.37 -5.30 3.03
CA THR A 598 -25.47 -5.33 1.86
C THR A 598 -24.00 -5.17 2.25
N THR A 599 -23.67 -4.48 3.35
CA THR A 599 -22.28 -4.34 3.83
C THR A 599 -21.61 -5.66 4.17
N PHE A 600 -22.37 -6.71 4.53
CA PHE A 600 -21.84 -8.05 4.80
C PHE A 600 -21.11 -8.66 3.61
N SER A 601 -21.33 -8.14 2.39
CA SER A 601 -20.60 -8.56 1.19
C SER A 601 -19.10 -8.31 1.32
N HIS A 602 -18.65 -7.35 2.14
CA HIS A 602 -17.23 -7.13 2.39
C HIS A 602 -16.60 -8.36 3.05
N SER A 603 -17.23 -8.87 4.11
CA SER A 603 -16.82 -10.09 4.81
C SER A 603 -17.12 -11.38 4.04
N GLY A 604 -17.96 -11.32 3.01
CA GLY A 604 -18.25 -12.40 2.07
C GLY A 604 -17.32 -12.36 0.85
N VAL A 605 -17.84 -11.86 -0.28
CA VAL A 605 -17.15 -11.90 -1.58
C VAL A 605 -15.83 -11.11 -1.63
N SER A 606 -15.72 -9.95 -0.96
CA SER A 606 -14.54 -9.08 -1.11
C SER A 606 -13.28 -9.66 -0.47
N LEU A 607 -13.41 -10.27 0.72
CA LEU A 607 -12.29 -10.98 1.36
C LEU A 607 -12.00 -12.34 0.72
N ASN A 608 -13.00 -12.99 0.12
CA ASN A 608 -12.80 -14.28 -0.56
C ASN A 608 -11.76 -14.23 -1.70
N VAL A 609 -11.53 -13.05 -2.28
CA VAL A 609 -10.46 -12.83 -3.27
C VAL A 609 -9.07 -13.10 -2.70
N GLN A 610 -8.86 -12.69 -1.44
CA GLN A 610 -7.60 -12.90 -0.73
C GLN A 610 -7.43 -14.38 -0.36
N ASP A 611 -8.52 -15.06 -0.02
CA ASP A 611 -8.55 -16.49 0.28
C ASP A 611 -8.22 -17.34 -0.98
N LEU A 612 -8.77 -16.95 -2.14
CA LEU A 612 -8.57 -17.65 -3.41
C LEU A 612 -7.20 -17.41 -4.05
N ALA A 613 -6.74 -16.16 -4.10
CA ALA A 613 -5.58 -15.79 -4.90
C ALA A 613 -4.72 -14.71 -4.23
N PRO A 614 -4.11 -15.00 -3.06
CA PRO A 614 -3.37 -14.01 -2.28
C PRO A 614 -2.19 -13.38 -3.04
N THR A 615 -1.55 -14.09 -3.97
CA THR A 615 -0.42 -13.54 -4.76
C THR A 615 -0.82 -12.44 -5.72
N CYS A 616 -2.09 -12.42 -6.15
CA CYS A 616 -2.60 -11.44 -7.09
C CYS A 616 -3.93 -10.80 -6.64
N ALA A 617 -4.23 -10.84 -5.33
CA ALA A 617 -5.53 -10.45 -4.79
C ALA A 617 -5.92 -9.02 -5.16
N GLY A 618 -4.97 -8.07 -5.11
CA GLY A 618 -5.21 -6.69 -5.50
C GLY A 618 -5.59 -6.52 -6.98
N SER A 619 -4.92 -7.25 -7.89
CA SER A 619 -5.25 -7.20 -9.31
C SER A 619 -6.59 -7.87 -9.61
N LEU A 620 -6.88 -9.00 -8.97
CA LEU A 620 -8.16 -9.71 -9.14
C LEU A 620 -9.33 -8.86 -8.59
N PHE A 621 -9.16 -8.22 -7.44
CA PHE A 621 -10.12 -7.26 -6.90
C PHE A 621 -10.34 -6.07 -7.85
N GLY A 622 -9.28 -5.57 -8.49
CA GLY A 622 -9.38 -4.51 -9.51
C GLY A 622 -10.24 -4.93 -10.73
N VAL A 623 -10.08 -6.16 -11.21
CA VAL A 623 -10.94 -6.72 -12.28
C VAL A 623 -12.38 -6.80 -11.82
N MET A 624 -12.63 -7.31 -10.61
CA MET A 624 -13.99 -7.40 -10.04
C MET A 624 -14.65 -6.03 -9.94
N ASN A 625 -13.95 -5.05 -9.41
CA ASN A 625 -14.47 -3.69 -9.24
C ASN A 625 -14.73 -3.00 -10.59
N THR A 626 -13.93 -3.31 -11.62
CA THR A 626 -14.18 -2.85 -12.99
C THR A 626 -15.46 -3.48 -13.57
N CYS A 627 -15.64 -4.79 -13.39
CA CYS A 627 -16.86 -5.49 -13.82
C CYS A 627 -18.11 -5.00 -13.07
N GLY A 628 -17.98 -4.73 -11.77
CA GLY A 628 -19.05 -4.14 -10.95
C GLY A 628 -19.42 -2.73 -11.41
N ALA A 629 -18.43 -1.88 -11.70
CA ALA A 629 -18.66 -0.55 -12.25
C ALA A 629 -19.36 -0.60 -13.62
N PHE A 630 -18.99 -1.55 -14.48
CA PHE A 630 -19.62 -1.73 -15.79
C PHE A 630 -21.10 -2.06 -15.65
N THR A 631 -21.47 -2.84 -14.64
CA THR A 631 -22.88 -3.16 -14.43
C THR A 631 -23.64 -2.00 -13.81
N GLY A 632 -22.97 -1.13 -13.04
CA GLY A 632 -23.52 0.17 -12.64
C GLY A 632 -23.95 1.04 -13.82
N VAL A 633 -23.23 1.00 -14.95
CA VAL A 633 -23.64 1.68 -16.19
C VAL A 633 -25.02 1.21 -16.65
N ILE A 634 -25.16 -0.12 -16.80
CA ILE A 634 -26.35 -0.74 -17.38
C ILE A 634 -27.53 -0.58 -16.44
N MET A 635 -27.33 -0.91 -15.16
CA MET A 635 -28.42 -0.99 -14.18
C MET A 635 -28.99 0.37 -13.83
N VAL A 636 -28.15 1.40 -13.63
CA VAL A 636 -28.64 2.73 -13.27
C VAL A 636 -29.46 3.35 -14.42
N TYR A 637 -29.00 3.18 -15.67
CA TYR A 637 -29.76 3.63 -16.84
C TYR A 637 -31.05 2.83 -17.01
N PHE A 638 -30.96 1.50 -16.97
CA PHE A 638 -32.10 0.61 -17.18
C PHE A 638 -33.18 0.78 -16.10
N SER A 639 -32.82 1.06 -14.85
CA SER A 639 -33.79 1.40 -13.80
C SER A 639 -34.60 2.66 -14.16
N GLY A 640 -33.97 3.70 -14.71
CA GLY A 640 -34.68 4.92 -15.14
C GLY A 640 -35.68 4.64 -16.26
N TYR A 641 -35.26 3.87 -17.27
CA TYR A 641 -36.13 3.41 -18.34
C TYR A 641 -37.29 2.55 -17.83
N LEU A 642 -37.02 1.63 -16.89
CA LEU A 642 -38.02 0.73 -16.33
C LEU A 642 -39.09 1.48 -15.53
N ILE A 643 -38.69 2.50 -14.75
CA ILE A 643 -39.63 3.39 -14.04
C ILE A 643 -40.52 4.12 -15.04
N GLU A 644 -39.93 4.64 -16.12
CA GLU A 644 -40.69 5.37 -17.15
C GLU A 644 -41.70 4.47 -17.89
N ALA A 645 -41.27 3.27 -18.26
CA ALA A 645 -42.11 2.33 -19.00
C ALA A 645 -43.22 1.71 -18.15
N THR A 646 -42.95 1.43 -16.87
CA THR A 646 -43.91 0.74 -15.98
C THR A 646 -44.70 1.68 -15.08
N GLY A 647 -44.23 2.91 -14.86
CA GLY A 647 -44.78 3.85 -13.90
C GLY A 647 -44.64 3.41 -12.43
N SER A 648 -43.84 2.38 -12.13
CA SER A 648 -43.77 1.80 -10.79
C SER A 648 -42.35 1.49 -10.33
N TRP A 649 -42.02 1.89 -9.11
CA TRP A 649 -40.77 1.57 -8.42
C TRP A 649 -40.62 0.08 -8.08
N ALA A 650 -41.73 -0.65 -7.96
CA ALA A 650 -41.72 -2.09 -7.68
C ALA A 650 -40.94 -2.88 -8.73
N SER A 651 -40.96 -2.43 -9.99
CA SER A 651 -40.21 -3.04 -11.10
C SER A 651 -38.69 -2.99 -10.86
N VAL A 652 -38.17 -1.87 -10.34
CA VAL A 652 -36.75 -1.68 -10.03
C VAL A 652 -36.33 -2.50 -8.83
N PHE A 653 -37.13 -2.51 -7.76
CA PHE A 653 -36.84 -3.32 -6.58
C PHE A 653 -36.91 -4.82 -6.87
N ALA A 654 -37.88 -5.26 -7.68
CA ALA A 654 -37.93 -6.65 -8.15
C ALA A 654 -36.70 -7.01 -8.99
N LEU A 655 -36.26 -6.13 -9.90
CA LEU A 655 -35.05 -6.32 -10.69
C LEU A 655 -33.81 -6.45 -9.81
N ILE A 656 -33.63 -5.56 -8.82
CA ILE A 656 -32.52 -5.62 -7.86
C ILE A 656 -32.52 -6.98 -7.14
N SER A 657 -33.67 -7.42 -6.65
CA SER A 657 -33.80 -8.70 -5.95
C SER A 657 -33.50 -9.90 -6.84
N VAL A 658 -33.92 -9.89 -8.10
CA VAL A 658 -33.57 -10.94 -9.07
C VAL A 658 -32.06 -10.99 -9.29
N VAL A 659 -31.42 -9.84 -9.52
CA VAL A 659 -29.96 -9.75 -9.71
C VAL A 659 -29.21 -10.25 -8.47
N ASN A 660 -29.68 -9.89 -7.28
CA ASN A 660 -29.11 -10.36 -6.02
C ASN A 660 -29.25 -11.87 -5.84
N LEU A 661 -30.42 -12.45 -6.12
CA LEU A 661 -30.65 -13.89 -5.97
C LEU A 661 -29.83 -14.70 -7.00
N LEU A 662 -29.66 -14.20 -8.22
CA LEU A 662 -28.77 -14.81 -9.22
C LEU A 662 -27.30 -14.80 -8.79
N GLY A 663 -26.83 -13.67 -8.27
CA GLY A 663 -25.47 -13.56 -7.73
C GLY A 663 -25.26 -14.47 -6.52
N LEU A 664 -26.21 -14.50 -5.59
CA LEU A 664 -26.19 -15.37 -4.42
C LEU A 664 -26.19 -16.86 -4.81
N GLY A 665 -27.06 -17.27 -5.73
CA GLY A 665 -27.12 -18.64 -6.22
C GLY A 665 -25.78 -19.08 -6.82
N THR A 666 -25.18 -18.21 -7.65
CA THR A 666 -23.85 -18.46 -8.22
C THR A 666 -22.78 -18.60 -7.13
N PHE A 667 -22.80 -17.74 -6.12
CA PHE A 667 -21.85 -17.79 -5.00
C PHE A 667 -22.00 -19.05 -4.17
N LEU A 668 -23.22 -19.41 -3.78
CA LEU A 668 -23.45 -20.57 -2.92
C LEU A 668 -23.06 -21.88 -3.60
N LEU A 669 -23.31 -22.00 -4.91
CA LEU A 669 -22.99 -23.19 -5.70
C LEU A 669 -21.50 -23.34 -6.00
N PHE A 670 -20.81 -22.27 -6.36
CA PHE A 670 -19.47 -22.36 -6.96
C PHE A 670 -18.36 -21.68 -6.16
N ALA A 671 -18.67 -20.86 -5.14
CA ALA A 671 -17.63 -20.22 -4.35
C ALA A 671 -16.94 -21.22 -3.42
N GLU A 672 -15.63 -21.08 -3.34
CA GLU A 672 -14.74 -21.78 -2.43
C GLU A 672 -13.78 -20.75 -1.82
N ALA A 673 -13.11 -21.10 -0.71
CA ALA A 673 -12.07 -20.30 -0.08
C ALA A 673 -10.70 -21.01 -0.15
N ARG A 674 -10.55 -21.98 -1.05
CA ARG A 674 -9.30 -22.71 -1.25
C ARG A 674 -8.40 -21.94 -2.20
N ARG A 675 -7.13 -21.80 -1.84
CA ARG A 675 -6.12 -21.15 -2.68
C ARG A 675 -5.98 -21.83 -4.05
N VAL A 676 -6.11 -21.06 -5.14
CA VAL A 676 -6.09 -21.52 -6.56
C VAL A 676 -4.96 -20.92 -7.40
N ASP A 677 -4.16 -20.01 -6.85
CA ASP A 677 -3.11 -19.27 -7.57
C ASP A 677 -1.73 -19.97 -7.61
N ILE A 678 -1.55 -21.07 -6.86
CA ILE A 678 -0.31 -21.86 -6.88
C ILE A 678 -0.39 -22.96 -7.96
N GLU A 679 0.68 -23.09 -8.74
CA GLU A 679 0.88 -24.29 -9.57
C GLU A 679 1.11 -25.50 -8.67
N VAL A 680 0.07 -26.32 -8.46
CA VAL A 680 0.31 -27.70 -8.05
C VAL A 680 1.03 -28.36 -9.21
N VAL A 681 2.35 -28.53 -9.09
CA VAL A 681 3.10 -29.53 -9.87
C VAL A 681 2.41 -30.85 -9.55
N LYS A 682 1.47 -31.27 -10.40
CA LYS A 682 0.99 -32.64 -10.40
C LYS A 682 2.20 -33.49 -10.74
N SER A 683 2.92 -33.95 -9.73
CA SER A 683 3.75 -35.12 -9.86
C SER A 683 2.84 -36.20 -10.43
N LYS A 684 3.04 -36.51 -11.71
CA LYS A 684 2.58 -37.78 -12.29
C LYS A 684 3.36 -38.85 -11.53
N TYR A 685 2.88 -39.23 -10.35
CA TYR A 685 3.18 -40.54 -9.81
C TYR A 685 2.55 -41.52 -10.80
N HIS A 686 3.36 -42.01 -11.73
CA HIS A 686 3.08 -43.29 -12.37
C HIS A 686 2.97 -44.30 -11.22
N ASN A 687 1.83 -44.98 -11.16
CA ASN A 687 1.63 -46.16 -10.33
C ASN A 687 2.80 -47.11 -10.58
N ILE A 688 3.72 -47.20 -9.61
CA ILE A 688 4.59 -48.36 -9.49
C ILE A 688 3.86 -49.27 -8.53
N HIS A 689 3.26 -50.32 -9.10
CA HIS A 689 2.89 -51.51 -8.35
C HIS A 689 4.13 -51.99 -7.58
N ILE A 690 3.99 -52.11 -6.26
CA ILE A 690 4.78 -53.02 -5.44
C ILE A 690 3.88 -54.21 -5.16
#